data_AF-A0A660ZY43-F1
#
_entry.id   AF-A0A660ZY43-F1
#
_cell.length_a   1.000
_cell.length_b   1.000
_cell.length_c   1.000
_cell.angle_alpha   90.00
_cell.angle_beta   90.00
_cell.angle_gamma   90.00
#
_symmetry.space_group_name_H-M   'P 1'
#
loop_
_entity.id
_entity.type
_entity.pdbx_description
1 polymer ?
#
loop_
_entity_poly.entity_id
_entity_poly.type
_entity_poly.pdbx_seq_one_letter_code
_entity_poly.pdbx_strand_id
1 'polypeptide(L)'
;MRRLLLATLALTFLIATALPVGAKNPIRTDFFAQYPSADGTVLSETLSNSKHCGMCHYDFNGGGDRNHYGARVETLRAQGNTSAQAFVALESEDSDGDGHTNIVEITDTVTFPNTPTFPGFDSSDASSIVNMPLAEVSSNLVPTLAVDTDPPVVTVTAPAGGVFDANTTLLIEWSATDASDIVGIDLWFSDDAGATWRPQGFGLADDGAESWFVPNRPGASTLIRVTALDIAGNSGSGESGMFTIVGITGIAPTTFRDMDMPGTQPHEGPLLANPDTNCILCHGNYDLAVEPWANWRGSMMSQAARDPLFFASVAVAEQDAPSSGDLCIRCHSPRGWFGGRSTDTSGASLTAEDRVGISCDFCHKLIDPVYVEGVSPAEDEAILAALDQVPPQSGNGNYVLAPSAPKRGPYDDALDTGHPVAESPFHRSSDLCGTCHDVSHPVFNNLGGGDYTPNAFDAPHGSFVTAEMGSVERTYSEWLNSEFASTGVDLPQFGGVVASCQDCHMADVTGKGANSGPVRTDLPLHDFTGGNTFMPLLVAAAYPAEVDVNQLNATIARAEVMLTKSGRLELTPDNAGVNVRVYNDTGHKLPSGYPEGRRIWLNIVARDESDNVVYTSGDYNAATGVLTHDADAKIYEIKPGMSPGLGAALSLPAGPSFHFVLNDSVYFDNRIPPRGFTNAAFEAIQSPPVDHVYADGQYWDDSYYALPNTAKEVTATLYYQATSKEYIEFLRDENTTNQLGQ
;
A
#
# COMPACT_ATOMS: atom_id res chain seq x y z
N MET A 1 -26.55 -14.10 72.52
CA MET A 1 -25.19 -14.69 72.65
C MET A 1 -24.68 -15.04 71.26
N ARG A 2 -23.35 -14.95 71.10
CA ARG A 2 -22.54 -14.88 69.88
C ARG A 2 -22.66 -16.06 68.88
N ARG A 3 -22.51 -15.67 67.59
CA ARG A 3 -21.74 -16.26 66.47
C ARG A 3 -22.07 -17.68 65.96
N LEU A 4 -22.27 -17.81 64.63
CA LEU A 4 -21.30 -18.46 63.73
C LEU A 4 -21.63 -18.18 62.25
N LEU A 5 -20.58 -18.11 61.43
CA LEU A 5 -20.58 -18.02 59.96
C LEU A 5 -21.13 -19.30 59.31
N LEU A 6 -21.81 -19.15 58.18
CA LEU A 6 -21.65 -20.03 57.01
C LEU A 6 -22.04 -19.27 55.73
N ALA A 7 -21.10 -19.32 54.78
CA ALA A 7 -21.17 -18.75 53.45
C ALA A 7 -21.94 -19.66 52.50
N THR A 8 -22.58 -19.11 51.46
CA THR A 8 -22.62 -19.67 50.10
C THR A 8 -23.28 -18.71 49.11
N LEU A 9 -22.57 -18.49 48.00
CA LEU A 9 -23.01 -18.21 46.62
C LEU A 9 -24.44 -17.68 46.37
N ALA A 10 -24.51 -16.51 45.73
CA ALA A 10 -25.40 -16.27 44.59
C ALA A 10 -24.87 -15.12 43.74
N LEU A 11 -24.25 -15.48 42.62
CA LEU A 11 -23.87 -14.61 41.51
C LEU A 11 -25.15 -14.04 40.89
N THR A 12 -25.38 -12.72 40.96
CA THR A 12 -26.44 -12.04 40.21
C THR A 12 -25.82 -10.95 39.36
N PHE A 13 -25.96 -11.14 38.05
CA PHE A 13 -25.61 -10.25 36.96
C PHE A 13 -26.07 -8.81 37.25
N LEU A 14 -25.11 -7.88 37.37
CA LEU A 14 -25.40 -6.45 37.19
C LEU A 14 -25.47 -6.20 35.69
N ILE A 15 -26.68 -6.15 35.15
CA ILE A 15 -26.93 -5.60 33.81
C ILE A 15 -26.74 -4.09 33.94
N ALA A 16 -25.54 -3.59 33.64
CA ALA A 16 -25.37 -2.21 33.25
C ALA A 16 -25.85 -2.11 31.79
N THR A 17 -27.13 -1.78 31.61
CA THR A 17 -27.64 -1.34 30.32
C THR A 17 -26.91 -0.05 29.96
N ALA A 18 -25.94 -0.11 29.04
CA ALA A 18 -25.57 1.06 28.27
C ALA A 18 -26.85 1.48 27.52
N LEU A 19 -27.40 2.64 27.91
CA LEU A 19 -28.50 3.24 27.18
C LEU A 19 -27.98 3.55 25.77
N PRO A 20 -28.72 3.18 24.70
CA PRO A 20 -28.40 3.69 23.38
C PRO A 20 -28.56 5.21 23.44
N VAL A 21 -27.48 5.96 23.23
CA VAL A 21 -27.55 7.41 22.98
C VAL A 21 -27.99 7.57 21.53
N GLY A 22 -29.24 7.18 21.26
CA GLY A 22 -29.94 7.67 20.09
C GLY A 22 -30.19 9.16 20.32
N ALA A 23 -29.88 9.99 19.34
CA ALA A 23 -30.48 11.32 19.27
C ALA A 23 -31.96 11.18 19.64
N LYS A 24 -32.45 12.00 20.58
CA LYS A 24 -33.87 12.00 20.96
C LYS A 24 -34.67 12.37 19.72
N ASN A 25 -35.14 11.37 18.99
CA ASN A 25 -35.96 11.45 17.77
C ASN A 25 -37.13 12.47 17.83
N PRO A 26 -37.67 12.85 19.02
CA PRO A 26 -38.63 13.95 19.12
C PRO A 26 -38.06 15.33 18.77
N ILE A 27 -36.82 15.70 19.11
CA ILE A 27 -36.34 17.10 18.97
C ILE A 27 -36.32 17.55 17.53
N ARG A 28 -35.66 16.77 16.66
CA ARG A 28 -35.53 17.10 15.24
C ARG A 28 -36.91 17.13 14.58
N THR A 29 -37.74 16.14 14.89
CA THR A 29 -39.12 16.07 14.39
C THR A 29 -39.96 17.27 14.86
N ASP A 30 -39.86 17.63 16.15
CA ASP A 30 -40.54 18.77 16.75
C ASP A 30 -40.06 20.09 16.13
N PHE A 31 -38.78 20.20 15.77
CA PHE A 31 -38.20 21.40 15.17
C PHE A 31 -38.81 21.68 13.80
N PHE A 32 -38.83 20.69 12.90
CA PHE A 32 -39.43 20.88 11.57
C PHE A 32 -40.96 20.94 11.61
N ALA A 33 -41.59 20.37 12.64
CA ALA A 33 -43.01 20.62 12.91
C ALA A 33 -43.28 22.07 13.34
N GLN A 34 -42.35 22.69 14.09
CA GLN A 34 -42.43 24.08 14.52
C GLN A 34 -42.07 25.06 13.39
N TYR A 35 -41.10 24.70 12.55
CA TYR A 35 -40.62 25.51 11.42
C TYR A 35 -40.73 24.73 10.10
N PRO A 36 -41.94 24.57 9.53
CA PRO A 36 -42.12 23.79 8.30
C PRO A 36 -41.37 24.37 7.09
N SER A 37 -41.02 25.66 7.10
CA SER A 37 -40.22 26.30 6.05
C SER A 37 -38.75 25.89 6.05
N ALA A 38 -38.25 25.30 7.14
CA ALA A 38 -36.89 24.80 7.24
C ALA A 38 -36.75 23.34 6.79
N ASP A 39 -37.87 22.63 6.62
CA ASP A 39 -37.88 21.23 6.16
C ASP A 39 -37.61 21.15 4.65
N GLY A 40 -36.65 20.31 4.25
CA GLY A 40 -36.13 20.24 2.88
C GLY A 40 -35.04 21.28 2.55
N THR A 41 -34.50 21.97 3.55
CA THR A 41 -33.34 22.88 3.43
C THR A 41 -32.08 22.28 4.03
N VAL A 42 -30.94 22.99 3.95
CA VAL A 42 -29.64 22.61 4.55
C VAL A 42 -29.72 22.28 6.05
N LEU A 43 -30.71 22.82 6.76
CA LEU A 43 -30.94 22.52 8.18
C LEU A 43 -31.46 21.10 8.42
N SER A 44 -32.08 20.52 7.41
CA SER A 44 -32.70 19.20 7.44
C SER A 44 -31.88 18.15 6.67
N GLU A 45 -31.34 18.51 5.51
CA GLU A 45 -30.70 17.59 4.56
C GLU A 45 -29.53 18.29 3.85
N THR A 46 -28.40 17.60 3.72
CA THR A 46 -27.29 17.99 2.81
C THR A 46 -27.07 16.90 1.75
N LEU A 47 -26.15 17.11 0.81
CA LEU A 47 -25.85 16.12 -0.25
C LEU A 47 -25.25 14.84 0.35
N SER A 48 -24.41 14.97 1.37
CA SER A 48 -23.74 13.85 2.03
C SER A 48 -24.52 13.25 3.20
N ASN A 49 -25.48 13.97 3.82
CA ASN A 49 -26.25 13.45 4.95
C ASN A 49 -27.65 14.06 5.04
N SER A 50 -28.68 13.25 4.74
CA SER A 50 -30.07 13.70 4.76
C SER A 50 -30.75 13.64 6.14
N LYS A 51 -30.02 13.32 7.21
CA LYS A 51 -30.56 13.21 8.60
C LYS A 51 -29.56 13.66 9.66
N HIS A 52 -28.75 14.68 9.34
CA HIS A 52 -27.75 15.22 10.25
C HIS A 52 -28.37 15.88 11.50
N CYS A 53 -27.52 16.10 12.50
CA CYS A 53 -27.85 16.69 13.79
C CYS A 53 -27.29 18.11 13.98
N GLY A 54 -26.78 18.72 12.91
CA GLY A 54 -26.07 20.00 12.90
C GLY A 54 -26.82 21.15 13.57
N MET A 55 -28.16 21.15 13.55
CA MET A 55 -29.00 22.13 14.26
C MET A 55 -28.61 22.35 15.74
N CYS A 56 -28.14 21.30 16.42
CA CYS A 56 -27.88 21.34 17.86
C CYS A 56 -26.46 20.87 18.25
N HIS A 57 -25.59 20.59 17.27
CA HIS A 57 -24.32 19.91 17.50
C HIS A 57 -23.25 20.37 16.50
N TYR A 58 -22.00 20.47 16.97
CA TYR A 58 -20.84 20.63 16.10
C TYR A 58 -20.52 19.34 15.32
N ASP A 59 -20.85 18.17 15.89
CA ASP A 59 -20.81 16.89 15.19
C ASP A 59 -22.13 16.62 14.46
N PHE A 60 -22.09 16.61 13.13
CA PHE A 60 -23.28 16.47 12.31
C PHE A 60 -23.85 15.04 12.28
N ASN A 61 -23.10 14.02 12.72
CA ASN A 61 -23.66 12.68 12.98
C ASN A 61 -24.42 12.61 14.32
N GLY A 62 -24.32 13.65 15.14
CA GLY A 62 -24.94 13.74 16.46
C GLY A 62 -24.05 13.16 17.56
N GLY A 63 -24.26 13.64 18.79
CA GLY A 63 -23.34 13.40 19.90
C GLY A 63 -22.31 14.53 20.04
N GLY A 64 -21.35 14.38 20.95
CA GLY A 64 -20.35 15.43 21.23
C GLY A 64 -20.93 16.73 21.81
N ASP A 65 -20.14 17.79 21.72
CA ASP A 65 -20.50 19.11 22.25
C ASP A 65 -21.68 19.73 21.47
N ARG A 66 -22.50 20.47 22.21
CA ARG A 66 -23.62 21.22 21.66
C ARG A 66 -23.11 22.52 21.06
N ASN A 67 -23.62 22.87 19.89
CA ASN A 67 -23.49 24.22 19.39
C ASN A 67 -24.29 25.19 20.27
N HIS A 68 -24.17 26.49 20.01
CA HIS A 68 -24.73 27.52 20.86
C HIS A 68 -26.25 27.36 21.05
N TYR A 69 -26.99 27.14 19.96
CA TYR A 69 -28.43 26.87 19.97
C TYR A 69 -28.80 25.59 20.74
N GLY A 70 -28.11 24.49 20.44
CA GLY A 70 -28.35 23.20 21.07
C GLY A 70 -28.15 23.22 22.58
N ALA A 71 -27.17 23.99 23.06
CA ALA A 71 -26.93 24.17 24.49
C ALA A 71 -28.07 24.95 25.18
N ARG A 72 -28.63 25.95 24.49
CA ARG A 72 -29.80 26.70 24.97
C ARG A 72 -31.06 25.85 24.99
N VAL A 73 -31.31 25.06 23.95
CA VAL A 73 -32.43 24.11 23.89
C VAL A 73 -32.35 23.11 25.05
N GLU A 74 -31.19 22.50 25.29
CA GLU A 74 -30.96 21.59 26.44
C GLU A 74 -31.26 22.28 27.78
N THR A 75 -30.80 23.52 27.96
CA THR A 75 -31.04 24.31 29.18
C THR A 75 -32.52 24.51 29.46
N LEU A 76 -33.30 24.94 28.47
CA LEU A 76 -34.74 25.19 28.63
C LEU A 76 -35.52 23.90 28.85
N ARG A 77 -35.12 22.81 28.22
CA ARG A 77 -35.73 21.49 28.43
C ARG A 77 -35.44 20.93 29.82
N ALA A 78 -34.24 21.16 30.37
CA ALA A 78 -33.92 20.82 31.75
C ALA A 78 -34.79 21.58 32.77
N GLN A 79 -35.31 22.75 32.38
CA GLN A 79 -36.26 23.54 33.18
C GLN A 79 -37.73 23.08 33.04
N GLY A 80 -37.98 21.99 32.30
CA GLY A 80 -39.30 21.37 32.17
C GLY A 80 -40.08 21.77 30.93
N ASN A 81 -39.50 22.53 30.00
CA ASN A 81 -40.13 22.87 28.72
C ASN A 81 -40.16 21.65 27.77
N THR A 82 -41.23 21.55 26.97
CA THR A 82 -41.25 20.68 25.77
C THR A 82 -40.32 21.22 24.68
N SER A 83 -39.94 20.42 23.67
CA SER A 83 -39.05 20.90 22.59
C SER A 83 -39.64 22.12 21.88
N ALA A 84 -40.94 22.07 21.52
CA ALA A 84 -41.64 23.18 20.89
C ALA A 84 -41.66 24.46 21.75
N GLN A 85 -41.87 24.33 23.07
CA GLN A 85 -41.81 25.48 23.98
C GLN A 85 -40.39 26.06 24.09
N ALA A 86 -39.36 25.21 24.04
CA ALA A 86 -37.98 25.66 24.04
C ALA A 86 -37.64 26.42 22.75
N PHE A 87 -38.04 25.92 21.58
CA PHE A 87 -37.79 26.60 20.30
C PHE A 87 -38.45 27.98 20.26
N VAL A 88 -39.74 28.07 20.60
CA VAL A 88 -40.47 29.35 20.65
C VAL A 88 -39.84 30.35 21.63
N ALA A 89 -39.36 29.87 22.79
CA ALA A 89 -38.70 30.73 23.77
C ALA A 89 -37.36 31.28 23.29
N LEU A 90 -36.70 30.60 22.35
CA LEU A 90 -35.42 31.01 21.78
C LEU A 90 -35.56 31.87 20.53
N GLU A 91 -36.74 32.02 19.94
CA GLU A 91 -36.93 32.73 18.67
C GLU A 91 -36.30 34.13 18.63
N SER A 92 -36.40 34.88 19.74
CA SER A 92 -35.80 36.22 19.86
C SER A 92 -34.40 36.25 20.48
N GLU A 93 -33.84 35.11 20.86
CA GLU A 93 -32.45 35.00 21.29
C GLU A 93 -31.54 34.94 20.04
N ASP A 94 -30.33 35.44 20.20
CA ASP A 94 -29.19 35.30 19.29
C ASP A 94 -28.23 34.38 20.05
N SER A 95 -28.20 33.08 19.67
CA SER A 95 -27.62 32.04 20.51
C SER A 95 -26.09 32.03 20.44
N ASP A 96 -25.55 32.22 19.24
CA ASP A 96 -24.12 32.24 18.92
C ASP A 96 -23.53 33.65 18.99
N GLY A 97 -24.36 34.70 18.97
CA GLY A 97 -23.91 36.09 19.10
C GLY A 97 -23.47 36.69 17.77
N ASP A 98 -23.92 36.14 16.65
CA ASP A 98 -23.56 36.60 15.30
C ASP A 98 -24.31 37.90 14.88
N GLY A 99 -25.27 38.35 15.71
CA GLY A 99 -26.08 39.54 15.49
C GLY A 99 -27.45 39.25 14.88
N HIS A 100 -27.79 37.99 14.63
CA HIS A 100 -29.07 37.54 14.11
C HIS A 100 -29.82 36.72 15.18
N THR A 101 -31.13 36.93 15.26
CA THR A 101 -31.94 36.11 16.17
C THR A 101 -32.23 34.77 15.52
N ASN A 102 -32.35 33.71 16.32
CA ASN A 102 -32.64 32.36 15.86
C ASN A 102 -33.82 32.31 14.87
N ILE A 103 -34.88 33.11 15.08
CA ILE A 103 -36.03 33.12 14.15
C ILE A 103 -35.70 33.72 12.77
N VAL A 104 -34.80 34.70 12.71
CA VAL A 104 -34.31 35.30 11.45
C VAL A 104 -33.54 34.23 10.69
N GLU A 105 -32.61 33.57 11.35
CA GLU A 105 -31.80 32.51 10.77
C GLU A 105 -32.63 31.34 10.25
N ILE A 106 -33.64 30.91 11.01
CA ILE A 106 -34.46 29.76 10.64
C ILE A 106 -35.51 30.10 9.56
N THR A 107 -35.96 31.35 9.44
CA THR A 107 -37.18 31.66 8.66
C THR A 107 -37.12 32.86 7.71
N ASP A 108 -36.17 33.80 7.82
CA ASP A 108 -36.17 35.05 7.04
C ASP A 108 -35.55 34.92 5.64
N THR A 109 -36.15 34.04 4.86
CA THR A 109 -35.82 33.76 3.44
C THR A 109 -36.06 34.95 2.50
N VAL A 110 -36.64 36.05 3.01
CA VAL A 110 -36.95 37.25 2.21
C VAL A 110 -35.81 38.26 2.30
N THR A 111 -35.24 38.43 3.50
CA THR A 111 -34.15 39.41 3.72
C THR A 111 -32.78 38.80 3.46
N PHE A 112 -32.59 37.51 3.77
CA PHE A 112 -31.31 36.81 3.66
C PHE A 112 -31.45 35.61 2.71
N PRO A 113 -30.92 35.68 1.47
CA PRO A 113 -31.11 34.64 0.46
C PRO A 113 -30.55 33.26 0.85
N ASN A 114 -29.58 33.21 1.77
CA ASN A 114 -28.98 31.98 2.26
C ASN A 114 -29.68 31.41 3.51
N THR A 115 -30.77 32.01 4.01
CA THR A 115 -31.57 31.39 5.06
C THR A 115 -32.50 30.33 4.46
N PRO A 116 -32.78 29.22 5.17
CA PRO A 116 -32.42 28.97 6.56
C PRO A 116 -30.93 28.72 6.83
N THR A 117 -30.37 29.39 7.84
CA THR A 117 -29.00 29.20 8.37
C THR A 117 -29.04 28.54 9.74
N PHE A 118 -27.90 27.98 10.18
CA PHE A 118 -27.87 27.22 11.42
C PHE A 118 -27.83 28.14 12.65
N PRO A 119 -28.89 28.15 13.51
CA PRO A 119 -29.09 29.16 14.56
C PRO A 119 -28.12 29.13 15.76
N GLY A 120 -27.04 28.36 15.63
CA GLY A 120 -26.09 28.13 16.72
C GLY A 120 -24.65 28.04 16.27
N PHE A 121 -24.33 28.59 15.09
CA PHE A 121 -22.98 28.69 14.57
C PHE A 121 -22.73 30.12 14.12
N ASP A 122 -21.63 30.70 14.60
CA ASP A 122 -21.06 31.86 13.96
C ASP A 122 -19.99 31.45 12.92
N SER A 123 -19.48 32.43 12.16
CA SER A 123 -18.43 32.19 11.15
C SER A 123 -17.12 31.58 11.72
N SER A 124 -16.83 31.78 13.00
CA SER A 124 -15.64 31.24 13.68
C SER A 124 -15.81 29.79 14.12
N ASP A 125 -17.04 29.29 14.17
CA ASP A 125 -17.35 27.89 14.49
C ASP A 125 -17.12 26.92 13.32
N ALA A 126 -16.84 27.41 12.12
CA ALA A 126 -16.64 26.59 10.91
C ALA A 126 -15.60 25.48 11.12
N SER A 127 -14.49 25.78 11.82
CA SER A 127 -13.43 24.81 12.13
C SER A 127 -13.82 23.77 13.18
N SER A 128 -14.91 24.00 13.92
CA SER A 128 -15.44 23.09 14.93
C SER A 128 -16.40 22.05 14.33
N ILE A 129 -16.83 22.23 13.08
CA ILE A 129 -17.72 21.30 12.38
C ILE A 129 -16.97 20.02 12.03
N VAL A 130 -17.53 18.88 12.44
CA VAL A 130 -16.98 17.56 12.13
C VAL A 130 -18.06 16.66 11.55
N ASN A 131 -17.64 15.67 10.75
CA ASN A 131 -18.52 14.73 10.06
C ASN A 131 -19.51 15.38 9.08
N MET A 132 -19.12 16.49 8.47
CA MET A 132 -19.81 17.17 7.38
C MET A 132 -18.78 17.90 6.51
N PRO A 133 -18.77 17.76 5.17
CA PRO A 133 -17.93 18.59 4.32
C PRO A 133 -18.28 20.06 4.51
N LEU A 134 -17.29 20.89 4.87
CA LEU A 134 -17.52 22.30 5.17
C LEU A 134 -18.14 23.04 3.97
N ALA A 135 -17.79 22.66 2.74
CA ALA A 135 -18.36 23.20 1.51
C ALA A 135 -19.89 23.01 1.39
N GLU A 136 -20.49 22.02 2.07
CA GLU A 136 -21.94 21.77 2.00
C GLU A 136 -22.76 22.64 2.96
N VAL A 137 -22.12 23.25 3.97
CA VAL A 137 -22.82 23.95 5.07
C VAL A 137 -22.29 25.35 5.33
N SER A 138 -21.08 25.68 4.88
CA SER A 138 -20.41 26.97 5.09
C SER A 138 -21.23 28.16 4.61
N SER A 139 -21.92 28.03 3.47
CA SER A 139 -22.80 29.06 2.92
C SER A 139 -24.03 29.37 3.80
N ASN A 140 -24.31 28.53 4.79
CA ASN A 140 -25.51 28.61 5.63
C ASN A 140 -25.19 28.65 7.12
N LEU A 141 -23.97 29.03 7.51
CA LEU A 141 -23.64 29.20 8.93
C LEU A 141 -24.30 30.46 9.51
N VAL A 142 -24.17 31.60 8.82
CA VAL A 142 -24.67 32.91 9.28
C VAL A 142 -25.54 33.55 8.19
N PRO A 143 -26.64 34.26 8.51
CA PRO A 143 -27.40 34.99 7.50
C PRO A 143 -26.56 36.02 6.76
N THR A 144 -26.54 35.94 5.43
CA THR A 144 -25.79 36.86 4.57
C THR A 144 -26.74 37.56 3.60
N LEU A 145 -26.49 38.84 3.36
CA LEU A 145 -27.29 39.67 2.44
C LEU A 145 -26.90 39.44 0.97
N ALA A 146 -25.81 38.72 0.71
CA ALA A 146 -25.33 38.35 -0.61
C ALA A 146 -24.67 36.96 -0.54
N VAL A 147 -25.13 36.02 -1.36
CA VAL A 147 -24.37 34.80 -1.67
C VAL A 147 -23.33 35.22 -2.69
N ASP A 148 -22.05 35.04 -2.38
CA ASP A 148 -21.02 35.23 -3.38
C ASP A 148 -21.17 34.17 -4.48
N THR A 149 -21.32 34.64 -5.71
CA THR A 149 -21.43 33.78 -6.89
C THR A 149 -20.30 34.05 -7.88
N ASP A 150 -19.45 35.03 -7.59
CA ASP A 150 -18.33 35.37 -8.45
C ASP A 150 -17.19 34.39 -8.15
N PRO A 151 -16.66 33.66 -9.15
CA PRO A 151 -15.54 32.78 -8.90
C PRO A 151 -14.24 33.56 -8.67
N PRO A 152 -13.30 32.99 -7.89
CA PRO A 152 -11.95 33.53 -7.75
C PRO A 152 -11.27 33.90 -9.05
N VAL A 153 -10.55 35.02 -9.06
CA VAL A 153 -9.66 35.37 -10.17
C VAL A 153 -8.27 34.84 -9.87
N VAL A 154 -7.81 33.89 -10.69
CA VAL A 154 -6.50 33.23 -10.54
C VAL A 154 -5.59 33.60 -11.71
N THR A 155 -4.35 33.99 -11.41
CA THR A 155 -3.29 34.21 -12.41
C THR A 155 -2.05 33.43 -11.99
N VAL A 156 -1.59 32.52 -12.84
CA VAL A 156 -0.31 31.82 -12.65
C VAL A 156 0.81 32.71 -13.20
N THR A 157 1.71 33.14 -12.32
CA THR A 157 2.81 34.05 -12.66
C THR A 157 4.10 33.30 -13.00
N ALA A 158 4.28 32.09 -12.47
CA ALA A 158 5.37 31.20 -12.85
C ALA A 158 4.91 29.73 -12.87
N PRO A 159 5.33 28.93 -13.87
CA PRO A 159 6.17 29.31 -15.02
C PRO A 159 5.42 30.13 -16.09
N ALA A 160 6.00 31.22 -16.57
CA ALA A 160 5.44 32.02 -17.67
C ALA A 160 5.89 31.54 -19.07
N GLY A 161 6.22 30.25 -19.19
CA GLY A 161 6.98 29.65 -20.29
C GLY A 161 8.45 29.39 -19.93
N GLY A 162 9.20 28.80 -20.86
CA GLY A 162 10.63 28.51 -20.66
C GLY A 162 11.03 27.08 -20.98
N VAL A 163 12.23 26.71 -20.55
CA VAL A 163 12.83 25.38 -20.70
C VAL A 163 13.37 24.97 -19.33
N PHE A 164 12.94 23.83 -18.81
CA PHE A 164 13.31 23.33 -17.49
C PHE A 164 13.79 21.88 -17.60
N ASP A 165 14.78 21.52 -16.80
CA ASP A 165 15.30 20.16 -16.76
C ASP A 165 14.41 19.28 -15.87
N ALA A 166 14.14 18.05 -16.30
CA ALA A 166 13.52 17.03 -15.47
C ALA A 166 14.35 16.73 -14.22
N ASN A 167 13.70 16.17 -13.20
CA ASN A 167 14.29 15.85 -11.90
C ASN A 167 14.93 17.06 -11.20
N THR A 168 14.32 18.23 -11.40
CA THR A 168 14.64 19.46 -10.69
C THR A 168 13.40 19.98 -9.95
N THR A 169 13.60 20.93 -9.05
CA THR A 169 12.51 21.62 -8.38
C THR A 169 12.24 22.96 -9.04
N LEU A 170 10.99 23.18 -9.43
CA LEU A 170 10.48 24.44 -9.95
C LEU A 170 9.49 25.05 -8.96
N LEU A 171 9.58 26.36 -8.73
CA LEU A 171 8.58 27.08 -7.96
C LEU A 171 7.41 27.45 -8.88
N ILE A 172 6.21 27.01 -8.53
CA ILE A 172 4.96 27.49 -9.13
C ILE A 172 4.55 28.72 -8.32
N GLU A 173 4.22 29.83 -9.00
CA GLU A 173 3.77 31.06 -8.35
C GLU A 173 2.44 31.50 -8.95
N TRP A 174 1.54 32.01 -8.10
CA TRP A 174 0.25 32.51 -8.52
C TRP A 174 -0.22 33.69 -7.65
N SER A 175 -1.27 34.35 -8.14
CA SER A 175 -2.13 35.22 -7.34
C SER A 175 -3.57 34.77 -7.50
N ALA A 176 -4.25 34.50 -6.40
CA ALA A 176 -5.68 34.28 -6.35
C ALA A 176 -6.33 35.42 -5.54
N THR A 177 -7.45 35.94 -6.02
CA THR A 177 -8.20 36.97 -5.30
C THR A 177 -9.69 36.73 -5.48
N ASP A 178 -10.41 36.85 -4.39
CA ASP A 178 -11.86 36.82 -4.38
C ASP A 178 -12.41 37.77 -3.31
N ALA A 179 -13.67 38.21 -3.42
CA ALA A 179 -14.29 39.08 -2.43
C ALA A 179 -14.58 38.33 -1.11
N SER A 180 -14.77 37.02 -1.17
CA SER A 180 -15.08 36.15 -0.05
C SER A 180 -13.89 35.31 0.45
N ASP A 181 -12.66 35.74 0.15
CA ASP A 181 -11.40 35.08 0.46
C ASP A 181 -11.25 33.67 -0.17
N ILE A 182 -10.00 33.21 -0.26
CA ILE A 182 -9.65 31.89 -0.82
C ILE A 182 -9.49 30.88 0.32
N VAL A 183 -10.17 29.75 0.21
CA VAL A 183 -10.14 28.67 1.22
C VAL A 183 -9.36 27.44 0.79
N GLY A 184 -9.02 27.33 -0.50
CA GLY A 184 -8.21 26.22 -1.00
C GLY A 184 -7.62 26.46 -2.38
N ILE A 185 -6.45 25.87 -2.61
CA ILE A 185 -5.75 25.84 -3.89
C ILE A 185 -5.53 24.38 -4.33
N ASP A 186 -5.92 24.07 -5.56
CA ASP A 186 -5.63 22.82 -6.23
C ASP A 186 -4.62 23.04 -7.38
N LEU A 187 -3.63 22.15 -7.46
CA LEU A 187 -2.58 22.19 -8.48
C LEU A 187 -2.72 21.03 -9.45
N TRP A 188 -2.59 21.35 -10.74
CA TRP A 188 -2.69 20.39 -11.83
C TRP A 188 -1.56 20.58 -12.82
N PHE A 189 -1.15 19.47 -13.42
CA PHE A 189 -0.12 19.40 -14.43
C PHE A 189 -0.65 18.76 -15.71
N SER A 190 -0.25 19.27 -16.86
CA SER A 190 -0.53 18.68 -18.17
C SER A 190 0.75 18.63 -18.99
N ASP A 191 0.97 17.54 -19.72
CA ASP A 191 2.07 17.36 -20.67
C ASP A 191 1.60 17.24 -22.12
N ASP A 192 0.33 17.55 -22.39
CA ASP A 192 -0.33 17.41 -23.69
C ASP A 192 -1.12 18.67 -24.11
N ALA A 193 -0.61 19.83 -23.71
CA ALA A 193 -1.21 21.14 -24.00
C ALA A 193 -2.63 21.33 -23.44
N GLY A 194 -2.90 20.72 -22.28
CA GLY A 194 -4.13 20.88 -21.51
C GLY A 194 -5.26 19.95 -21.95
N ALA A 195 -4.97 18.92 -22.74
CA ALA A 195 -5.98 17.93 -23.13
C ALA A 195 -6.29 16.96 -21.98
N THR A 196 -5.29 16.60 -21.19
CA THR A 196 -5.43 15.86 -19.93
C THR A 196 -4.72 16.59 -18.79
N TRP A 197 -5.24 16.42 -17.57
CA TRP A 197 -4.75 17.08 -16.36
C TRP A 197 -4.54 16.07 -15.25
N ARG A 198 -3.38 16.13 -14.62
CA ARG A 198 -2.97 15.26 -13.51
C ARG A 198 -2.91 16.08 -12.23
N PRO A 199 -3.54 15.64 -11.15
CA PRO A 199 -3.47 16.34 -9.88
C PRO A 199 -2.04 16.31 -9.32
N GLN A 200 -1.62 17.41 -8.71
CA GLN A 200 -0.33 17.55 -8.02
C GLN A 200 -0.50 17.93 -6.54
N GLY A 201 -1.70 18.39 -6.16
CA GLY A 201 -2.06 18.75 -4.79
C GLY A 201 -3.48 19.30 -4.74
N PHE A 202 -4.15 19.12 -3.60
CA PHE A 202 -5.53 19.56 -3.37
C PHE A 202 -5.66 20.27 -2.03
N GLY A 203 -6.51 21.30 -1.97
CA GLY A 203 -6.83 22.02 -0.74
C GLY A 203 -5.61 22.63 -0.06
N LEU A 204 -4.61 23.05 -0.83
CA LEU A 204 -3.42 23.74 -0.33
C LEU A 204 -3.80 25.14 0.18
N ALA A 205 -2.99 25.68 1.10
CA ALA A 205 -3.13 27.06 1.52
C ALA A 205 -2.78 28.03 0.37
N ASP A 206 -3.46 29.17 0.31
CA ASP A 206 -3.13 30.23 -0.65
C ASP A 206 -1.90 31.05 -0.18
N ASP A 207 -0.74 30.42 -0.21
CA ASP A 207 0.56 31.05 0.12
C ASP A 207 1.20 31.75 -1.09
N GLY A 208 0.54 31.70 -2.26
CA GLY A 208 0.98 32.30 -3.53
C GLY A 208 2.11 31.55 -4.24
N ALA A 209 2.64 30.48 -3.66
CA ALA A 209 3.65 29.64 -4.29
C ALA A 209 3.69 28.20 -3.74
N GLU A 210 4.10 27.24 -4.57
CA GLU A 210 4.30 25.84 -4.19
C GLU A 210 5.52 25.26 -4.91
N SER A 211 6.26 24.40 -4.21
CA SER A 211 7.45 23.75 -4.76
C SER A 211 7.06 22.49 -5.52
N TRP A 212 7.31 22.44 -6.82
CA TRP A 212 6.95 21.32 -7.67
C TRP A 212 8.19 20.59 -8.19
N PHE A 213 8.20 19.26 -8.06
CA PHE A 213 9.24 18.42 -8.64
C PHE A 213 8.90 18.11 -10.10
N VAL A 214 9.77 18.50 -11.02
CA VAL A 214 9.55 18.38 -12.47
C VAL A 214 9.75 16.91 -12.88
N PRO A 215 8.70 16.17 -13.28
CA PRO A 215 8.85 14.77 -13.70
C PRO A 215 9.62 14.68 -15.02
N ASN A 216 10.28 13.56 -15.27
CA ASN A 216 10.92 13.23 -16.55
C ASN A 216 9.89 12.90 -17.64
N ARG A 217 9.06 13.89 -17.99
CA ARG A 217 8.07 13.86 -19.07
C ARG A 217 8.47 14.89 -20.14
N PRO A 218 9.50 14.61 -20.94
CA PRO A 218 10.03 15.57 -21.91
C PRO A 218 8.95 16.02 -22.92
N GLY A 219 9.02 17.26 -23.36
CA GLY A 219 8.07 17.81 -24.33
C GLY A 219 7.90 19.31 -24.19
N ALA A 220 7.37 19.96 -25.24
CA ALA A 220 7.15 21.41 -25.29
C ALA A 220 5.71 21.83 -24.96
N SER A 221 4.89 20.90 -24.51
CA SER A 221 3.44 21.05 -24.33
C SER A 221 3.02 21.04 -22.87
N THR A 222 3.92 21.45 -21.97
CA THR A 222 3.67 21.40 -20.54
C THR A 222 2.93 22.65 -20.06
N LEU A 223 1.92 22.45 -19.20
CA LEU A 223 1.15 23.49 -18.52
C LEU A 223 0.97 23.16 -17.04
N ILE A 224 0.90 24.20 -16.22
CA ILE A 224 0.41 24.14 -14.84
C ILE A 224 -0.92 24.88 -14.76
N ARG A 225 -1.89 24.32 -14.04
CA ARG A 225 -3.14 25.00 -13.69
C ARG A 225 -3.25 25.11 -12.18
N VAL A 226 -3.59 26.30 -11.72
CA VAL A 226 -3.95 26.58 -10.33
C VAL A 226 -5.45 26.83 -10.31
N THR A 227 -6.18 26.10 -9.47
CA THR A 227 -7.61 26.31 -9.24
C THR A 227 -7.79 26.79 -7.81
N ALA A 228 -8.45 27.92 -7.61
CA ALA A 228 -8.77 28.46 -6.30
C ALA A 228 -10.26 28.29 -6.01
N LEU A 229 -10.56 27.93 -4.76
CA LEU A 229 -11.90 27.80 -4.20
C LEU A 229 -12.13 28.91 -3.18
N ASP A 230 -13.25 29.62 -3.27
CA ASP A 230 -13.67 30.60 -2.26
C ASP A 230 -14.50 29.95 -1.13
N ILE A 231 -14.83 30.72 -0.10
CA ILE A 231 -15.67 30.26 1.02
C ILE A 231 -17.11 29.94 0.60
N ALA A 232 -17.59 30.50 -0.52
CA ALA A 232 -18.92 30.28 -1.05
C ALA A 232 -19.00 29.03 -1.95
N GLY A 233 -17.87 28.36 -2.20
CA GLY A 233 -17.76 27.16 -3.01
C GLY A 233 -17.61 27.42 -4.51
N ASN A 234 -17.41 28.68 -4.94
CA ASN A 234 -17.11 28.98 -6.34
C ASN A 234 -15.64 28.67 -6.65
N SER A 235 -15.38 28.16 -7.85
CA SER A 235 -14.03 27.82 -8.29
C SER A 235 -13.60 28.61 -9.52
N GLY A 236 -12.41 29.19 -9.44
CA GLY A 236 -11.76 29.89 -10.54
C GLY A 236 -10.40 29.29 -10.84
N SER A 237 -9.93 29.33 -12.08
CA SER A 237 -8.64 28.76 -12.45
C SER A 237 -7.82 29.66 -13.35
N GLY A 238 -6.50 29.54 -13.22
CA GLY A 238 -5.50 30.18 -14.06
C GLY A 238 -4.52 29.14 -14.55
N GLU A 239 -4.00 29.35 -15.76
CA GLU A 239 -3.00 28.47 -16.37
C GLU A 239 -1.70 29.22 -16.60
N SER A 240 -0.60 28.47 -16.52
CA SER A 240 0.75 28.95 -16.80
C SER A 240 0.94 29.24 -18.29
N GLY A 241 2.03 29.92 -18.64
CA GLY A 241 2.51 29.89 -20.01
C GLY A 241 3.00 28.47 -20.35
N MET A 242 2.81 28.01 -21.59
CA MET A 242 3.33 26.71 -22.03
C MET A 242 4.86 26.71 -21.98
N PHE A 243 5.45 25.66 -21.41
CA PHE A 243 6.90 25.51 -21.26
C PHE A 243 7.37 24.13 -21.72
N THR A 244 8.69 23.99 -21.83
CA THR A 244 9.36 22.76 -22.23
C THR A 244 10.02 22.07 -21.05
N ILE A 245 9.80 20.77 -20.91
CA ILE A 245 10.61 19.89 -20.06
C ILE A 245 11.67 19.22 -20.93
N VAL A 246 12.93 19.32 -20.51
CA VAL A 246 14.07 18.58 -21.07
C VAL A 246 14.24 17.32 -20.26
N GLY A 247 14.15 16.17 -20.92
CA GLY A 247 14.28 14.88 -20.27
C GLY A 247 15.72 14.58 -19.86
N ILE A 248 15.87 13.73 -18.86
CA ILE A 248 17.14 13.08 -18.53
C ILE A 248 17.23 11.74 -19.27
N THR A 249 18.44 11.24 -19.46
CA THR A 249 18.68 9.98 -20.19
C THR A 249 19.71 9.15 -19.43
N GLY A 250 19.42 7.87 -19.24
CA GLY A 250 20.36 6.89 -18.69
C GLY A 250 20.98 6.08 -19.80
N ILE A 251 21.30 4.82 -19.51
CA ILE A 251 21.73 3.86 -20.54
C ILE A 251 20.57 3.58 -21.51
N ALA A 252 19.39 3.31 -20.97
CA ALA A 252 18.13 3.28 -21.69
C ALA A 252 17.45 4.66 -21.63
N PRO A 253 16.86 5.14 -22.74
CA PRO A 253 16.22 6.45 -22.81
C PRO A 253 14.77 6.40 -22.31
N THR A 254 14.54 5.83 -21.14
CA THR A 254 13.22 5.80 -20.51
C THR A 254 12.83 7.15 -19.92
N THR A 255 11.53 7.34 -19.81
CA THR A 255 10.86 8.51 -19.27
C THR A 255 9.81 8.07 -18.27
N PHE A 256 9.19 9.03 -17.58
CA PHE A 256 8.09 8.73 -16.67
C PHE A 256 6.87 8.14 -17.40
N ARG A 257 6.68 8.46 -18.70
CA ARG A 257 5.56 7.90 -19.50
C ARG A 257 5.67 6.40 -19.70
N ASP A 258 6.88 5.86 -19.69
CA ASP A 258 7.11 4.42 -19.82
C ASP A 258 6.69 3.64 -18.56
N MET A 259 6.50 4.35 -17.44
CA MET A 259 6.10 3.79 -16.15
C MET A 259 4.62 4.04 -15.82
N ASP A 260 3.88 4.70 -16.72
CA ASP A 260 2.44 4.91 -16.56
C ASP A 260 1.71 3.57 -16.56
N MET A 261 0.84 3.36 -15.57
CA MET A 261 0.20 2.08 -15.28
C MET A 261 -1.25 2.25 -14.81
N PRO A 262 -2.15 1.27 -15.04
CA PRO A 262 -3.57 1.37 -14.70
C PRO A 262 -3.83 1.24 -13.19
N GLY A 263 -5.05 1.54 -12.77
CA GLY A 263 -5.47 1.56 -11.37
C GLY A 263 -5.69 2.96 -10.83
N THR A 264 -5.85 3.08 -9.51
CA THR A 264 -5.97 4.39 -8.84
C THR A 264 -4.65 5.14 -8.94
N GLN A 265 -4.65 6.40 -9.40
CA GLN A 265 -3.42 7.19 -9.57
C GLN A 265 -3.09 8.05 -8.34
N PRO A 266 -1.88 8.65 -8.27
CA PRO A 266 -1.53 9.60 -7.22
C PRO A 266 -2.56 10.73 -7.09
N HIS A 267 -2.87 11.10 -5.86
CA HIS A 267 -3.90 12.07 -5.47
C HIS A 267 -5.36 11.73 -5.87
N GLU A 268 -5.62 10.63 -6.58
CA GLU A 268 -6.99 10.16 -6.85
C GLU A 268 -7.54 9.24 -5.74
N GLY A 269 -6.63 8.60 -5.00
CA GLY A 269 -6.95 7.71 -3.89
C GLY A 269 -6.99 8.40 -2.52
N PRO A 270 -7.39 7.70 -1.46
CA PRO A 270 -7.38 8.25 -0.12
C PRO A 270 -5.95 8.45 0.39
N LEU A 271 -5.74 9.47 1.23
CA LEU A 271 -4.54 9.51 2.04
C LEU A 271 -4.55 8.31 3.01
N LEU A 272 -3.61 7.38 2.81
CA LEU A 272 -3.52 6.15 3.59
C LEU A 272 -3.14 6.47 5.03
N ALA A 273 -3.90 6.00 6.01
CA ALA A 273 -3.68 6.30 7.44
C ALA A 273 -2.30 5.81 7.95
N ASN A 274 -1.77 6.49 8.97
CA ASN A 274 -0.54 6.08 9.63
C ASN A 274 -0.84 4.93 10.62
N PRO A 275 -0.33 3.71 10.41
CA PRO A 275 -0.66 2.57 11.26
C PRO A 275 -0.13 2.69 12.68
N ASP A 276 0.95 3.43 12.90
CA ASP A 276 1.58 3.66 14.21
C ASP A 276 0.81 4.68 15.07
N THR A 277 -0.22 5.34 14.51
CA THR A 277 -1.07 6.29 15.24
C THR A 277 -2.55 5.92 15.17
N ASN A 278 -3.04 5.50 14.00
CA ASN A 278 -4.46 5.22 13.77
C ASN A 278 -4.83 3.77 14.09
N CYS A 279 -4.06 2.79 13.60
CA CYS A 279 -4.43 1.37 13.66
C CYS A 279 -4.08 0.74 15.01
N ILE A 280 -2.92 1.10 15.56
CA ILE A 280 -2.37 0.56 16.81
C ILE A 280 -3.32 0.70 18.01
N LEU A 281 -4.22 1.69 18.00
CA LEU A 281 -5.16 1.97 19.10
C LEU A 281 -6.09 0.79 19.41
N CYS A 282 -6.47 0.03 18.39
CA CYS A 282 -7.35 -1.13 18.51
C CYS A 282 -6.69 -2.43 18.06
N HIS A 283 -5.73 -2.36 17.13
CA HIS A 283 -5.07 -3.52 16.51
C HIS A 283 -3.65 -3.78 17.04
N GLY A 284 -3.26 -3.14 18.16
CA GLY A 284 -1.97 -3.36 18.81
C GLY A 284 -2.00 -3.19 20.34
N ASN A 285 -0.90 -3.57 20.98
CA ASN A 285 -0.60 -3.50 22.41
C ASN A 285 -1.58 -4.22 23.37
N TYR A 286 -2.31 -5.24 22.90
CA TYR A 286 -3.19 -6.07 23.74
C TYR A 286 -2.75 -7.55 23.82
N ASP A 287 -2.10 -8.09 22.79
CA ASP A 287 -1.55 -9.45 22.76
C ASP A 287 -0.46 -9.59 21.68
N LEU A 288 0.79 -9.31 22.05
CA LEU A 288 1.94 -9.31 21.13
C LEU A 288 2.15 -10.64 20.37
N ALA A 289 1.57 -11.75 20.84
CA ALA A 289 1.73 -13.04 20.19
C ALA A 289 0.84 -13.20 18.94
N VAL A 290 -0.29 -12.49 18.88
CA VAL A 290 -1.31 -12.70 17.83
C VAL A 290 -1.89 -11.41 17.25
N GLU A 291 -1.68 -10.27 17.90
CA GLU A 291 -2.22 -9.00 17.42
C GLU A 291 -1.60 -8.58 16.08
N PRO A 292 -2.36 -7.91 15.19
CA PRO A 292 -1.85 -7.54 13.87
C PRO A 292 -0.65 -6.58 13.92
N TRP A 293 -0.74 -5.48 14.67
CA TRP A 293 0.23 -4.39 14.56
C TRP A 293 1.66 -4.82 14.91
N ALA A 294 1.87 -5.49 16.04
CA ALA A 294 3.22 -5.90 16.46
C ALA A 294 3.87 -6.94 15.54
N ASN A 295 3.07 -7.85 14.97
CA ASN A 295 3.56 -8.87 14.04
C ASN A 295 3.90 -8.27 12.67
N TRP A 296 3.06 -7.34 12.19
CA TRP A 296 3.29 -6.63 10.93
C TRP A 296 4.48 -5.68 11.03
N ARG A 297 4.62 -4.93 12.13
CA ARG A 297 5.57 -3.81 12.26
C ARG A 297 7.05 -4.20 12.20
N GLY A 298 7.37 -5.46 12.48
CA GLY A 298 8.71 -6.03 12.28
C GLY A 298 8.93 -6.66 10.90
N SER A 299 7.86 -6.94 10.15
CA SER A 299 7.92 -7.63 8.86
C SER A 299 8.54 -6.76 7.77
N MET A 300 9.06 -7.40 6.72
CA MET A 300 9.58 -6.65 5.57
C MET A 300 8.49 -5.86 4.81
N MET A 301 7.20 -6.17 4.97
CA MET A 301 6.11 -5.32 4.45
C MET A 301 6.15 -3.93 5.08
N SER A 302 6.29 -3.85 6.41
CA SER A 302 6.40 -2.59 7.15
C SER A 302 7.75 -1.87 6.99
N GLN A 303 8.74 -2.54 6.39
CA GLN A 303 10.09 -2.04 6.17
C GLN A 303 10.43 -1.92 4.68
N ALA A 304 9.45 -2.09 3.78
CA ALA A 304 9.68 -2.18 2.34
C ALA A 304 10.37 -0.92 1.77
N ALA A 305 10.11 0.25 2.36
CA ALA A 305 10.75 1.52 2.06
C ALA A 305 11.75 1.99 3.13
N ARG A 306 12.28 1.08 3.94
CA ARG A 306 13.48 1.27 4.78
C ARG A 306 14.62 0.32 4.42
N ASP A 307 14.42 -0.55 3.44
CA ASP A 307 15.41 -1.52 3.02
C ASP A 307 16.59 -0.82 2.29
N PRO A 308 17.83 -0.85 2.83
CA PRO A 308 18.97 -0.22 2.17
C PRO A 308 19.35 -0.90 0.85
N LEU A 309 19.14 -2.23 0.72
CA LEU A 309 19.41 -2.96 -0.52
C LEU A 309 18.45 -2.51 -1.62
N PHE A 310 17.19 -2.25 -1.28
CA PHE A 310 16.21 -1.67 -2.20
C PHE A 310 16.69 -0.32 -2.76
N PHE A 311 17.06 0.62 -1.90
CA PHE A 311 17.51 1.94 -2.35
C PHE A 311 18.85 1.92 -3.11
N ALA A 312 19.75 1.00 -2.75
CA ALA A 312 20.97 0.77 -3.52
C ALA A 312 20.66 0.25 -4.94
N SER A 313 19.67 -0.65 -5.06
CA SER A 313 19.18 -1.16 -6.35
C SER A 313 18.47 -0.08 -7.16
N VAL A 314 17.61 0.74 -6.54
CA VAL A 314 16.94 1.89 -7.19
C VAL A 314 17.96 2.90 -7.71
N ALA A 315 19.04 3.16 -6.98
CA ALA A 315 20.09 4.07 -7.45
C ALA A 315 20.73 3.60 -8.76
N VAL A 316 21.03 2.30 -8.89
CA VAL A 316 21.55 1.74 -10.16
C VAL A 316 20.46 1.70 -11.22
N ALA A 317 19.22 1.35 -10.87
CA ALA A 317 18.09 1.33 -11.80
C ALA A 317 17.80 2.71 -12.41
N GLU A 318 17.86 3.80 -11.63
CA GLU A 318 17.68 5.16 -12.13
C GLU A 318 18.85 5.62 -13.03
N GLN A 319 20.07 5.11 -12.81
CA GLN A 319 21.21 5.33 -13.73
C GLN A 319 21.00 4.59 -15.06
N ASP A 320 20.51 3.36 -14.98
CA ASP A 320 20.32 2.47 -16.11
C ASP A 320 19.14 2.92 -16.98
N ALA A 321 17.98 3.14 -16.36
CA ALA A 321 16.72 3.48 -17.00
C ALA A 321 15.98 4.50 -16.10
N PRO A 322 16.16 5.81 -16.33
CA PRO A 322 15.54 6.85 -15.51
C PRO A 322 14.03 6.69 -15.41
N SER A 323 13.50 7.09 -14.26
CA SER A 323 12.08 6.97 -13.90
C SER A 323 11.59 5.57 -13.52
N SER A 324 12.38 4.51 -13.73
CA SER A 324 12.01 3.14 -13.32
C SER A 324 11.69 2.99 -11.83
N GLY A 325 12.27 3.84 -10.99
CA GLY A 325 12.02 3.92 -9.56
C GLY A 325 10.57 4.23 -9.19
N ASP A 326 9.77 4.87 -10.06
CA ASP A 326 8.34 5.08 -9.79
C ASP A 326 7.61 3.74 -9.59
N LEU A 327 7.84 2.78 -10.50
CA LEU A 327 7.27 1.44 -10.43
C LEU A 327 7.73 0.70 -9.15
N CYS A 328 8.99 0.86 -8.78
CA CYS A 328 9.56 0.31 -7.55
C CYS A 328 8.85 0.88 -6.31
N ILE A 329 8.71 2.20 -6.23
CA ILE A 329 8.09 2.91 -5.10
C ILE A 329 6.60 2.58 -5.00
N ARG A 330 5.93 2.33 -6.13
CA ARG A 330 4.52 1.92 -6.17
C ARG A 330 4.23 0.70 -5.29
N CYS A 331 5.12 -0.29 -5.28
CA CYS A 331 5.02 -1.47 -4.42
C CYS A 331 5.70 -1.27 -3.06
N HIS A 332 6.79 -0.50 -2.97
CA HIS A 332 7.57 -0.42 -1.73
C HIS A 332 7.09 0.68 -0.76
N SER A 333 6.43 1.72 -1.24
CA SER A 333 5.86 2.82 -0.46
C SER A 333 4.54 3.33 -1.06
N PRO A 334 3.44 2.55 -1.01
CA PRO A 334 2.16 2.96 -1.59
C PRO A 334 1.66 4.30 -1.04
N ARG A 335 1.86 4.59 0.25
CA ARG A 335 1.49 5.89 0.84
C ARG A 335 2.27 7.05 0.21
N GLY A 336 3.56 6.88 -0.03
CA GLY A 336 4.38 7.89 -0.71
C GLY A 336 3.96 8.07 -2.16
N TRP A 337 3.75 6.95 -2.88
CA TRP A 337 3.29 6.93 -4.27
C TRP A 337 1.94 7.64 -4.44
N PHE A 338 0.92 7.27 -3.65
CA PHE A 338 -0.38 7.93 -3.68
C PHE A 338 -0.33 9.41 -3.28
N GLY A 339 0.62 9.77 -2.42
CA GLY A 339 0.86 11.16 -2.03
C GLY A 339 1.63 11.98 -3.07
N GLY A 340 1.91 11.44 -4.27
CA GLY A 340 2.64 12.10 -5.35
C GLY A 340 4.16 12.18 -5.14
N ARG A 341 4.69 11.57 -4.07
CA ARG A 341 6.11 11.68 -3.69
C ARG A 341 7.02 10.69 -4.44
N SER A 342 6.47 9.82 -5.26
CA SER A 342 7.23 8.97 -6.19
C SER A 342 7.63 9.69 -7.50
N THR A 343 7.08 10.89 -7.76
CA THR A 343 7.50 11.74 -8.89
C THR A 343 9.01 11.98 -8.86
N ASP A 344 9.57 12.11 -7.65
CA ASP A 344 11.00 11.93 -7.39
C ASP A 344 11.32 10.44 -7.30
N THR A 345 11.67 9.86 -8.44
CA THR A 345 11.82 8.42 -8.65
C THR A 345 13.01 7.82 -7.91
N SER A 346 13.92 8.63 -7.35
CA SER A 346 14.95 8.13 -6.44
C SER A 346 14.41 7.82 -5.04
N GLY A 347 13.18 8.25 -4.73
CA GLY A 347 12.57 8.15 -3.42
C GLY A 347 13.07 9.16 -2.39
N ALA A 348 13.82 10.19 -2.79
CA ALA A 348 14.37 11.18 -1.84
C ALA A 348 13.28 12.07 -1.22
N SER A 349 12.14 12.22 -1.90
CA SER A 349 10.95 12.92 -1.40
C SER A 349 10.10 12.10 -0.40
N LEU A 350 10.42 10.81 -0.16
CA LEU A 350 9.68 9.99 0.79
C LEU A 350 9.90 10.46 2.24
N THR A 351 8.80 10.65 2.96
CA THR A 351 8.81 11.01 4.39
C THR A 351 8.97 9.78 5.28
N ALA A 352 9.21 9.99 6.59
CA ALA A 352 9.27 8.90 7.55
C ALA A 352 7.97 8.08 7.63
N GLU A 353 6.82 8.71 7.38
CA GLU A 353 5.52 8.01 7.34
C GLU A 353 5.37 7.17 6.07
N ASP A 354 5.93 7.59 4.95
CA ASP A 354 5.91 6.83 3.70
C ASP A 354 6.82 5.60 3.77
N ARG A 355 7.93 5.72 4.52
CA ARG A 355 8.88 4.63 4.74
C ARG A 355 8.31 3.47 5.57
N VAL A 356 7.13 3.62 6.16
CA VAL A 356 6.36 2.53 6.77
C VAL A 356 5.97 1.45 5.73
N GLY A 357 6.09 1.74 4.44
CA GLY A 357 5.97 0.77 3.36
C GLY A 357 4.53 0.28 3.15
N ILE A 358 4.36 -1.03 3.05
CA ILE A 358 3.04 -1.67 2.90
C ILE A 358 2.29 -1.59 4.23
N SER A 359 1.35 -0.65 4.33
CA SER A 359 0.62 -0.35 5.57
C SER A 359 -0.71 -1.09 5.68
N CYS A 360 -1.27 -1.16 6.89
CA CYS A 360 -2.59 -1.76 7.14
C CYS A 360 -3.67 -1.13 6.26
N ASP A 361 -3.68 0.21 6.17
CA ASP A 361 -4.71 0.92 5.43
C ASP A 361 -4.62 0.70 3.93
N PHE A 362 -3.42 0.47 3.39
CA PHE A 362 -3.24 0.10 1.99
C PHE A 362 -3.89 -1.25 1.70
N CYS A 363 -3.46 -2.31 2.37
CA CYS A 363 -3.96 -3.66 2.11
C CYS A 363 -5.47 -3.76 2.34
N HIS A 364 -5.97 -3.20 3.46
CA HIS A 364 -7.39 -3.26 3.83
C HIS A 364 -8.29 -2.30 3.03
N LYS A 365 -7.76 -1.60 2.02
CA LYS A 365 -8.52 -0.81 1.05
C LYS A 365 -8.41 -1.31 -0.37
N LEU A 366 -7.61 -2.36 -0.62
CA LEU A 366 -7.49 -2.91 -1.97
C LEU A 366 -8.84 -3.45 -2.45
N ILE A 367 -9.15 -3.14 -3.71
CA ILE A 367 -10.30 -3.64 -4.44
C ILE A 367 -9.80 -4.62 -5.49
N ASP A 368 -10.55 -5.70 -5.67
CA ASP A 368 -10.32 -6.64 -6.77
C ASP A 368 -10.61 -5.93 -8.10
N PRO A 369 -9.65 -5.84 -9.03
CA PRO A 369 -9.92 -5.26 -10.34
C PRO A 369 -10.94 -6.07 -11.16
N VAL A 370 -11.21 -7.33 -10.80
CA VAL A 370 -12.20 -8.20 -11.44
C VAL A 370 -13.50 -8.23 -10.62
N TYR A 371 -14.46 -7.40 -11.01
CA TYR A 371 -15.79 -7.39 -10.38
C TYR A 371 -16.60 -8.65 -10.73
N VAL A 372 -17.17 -9.30 -9.72
CA VAL A 372 -18.07 -10.45 -9.85
C VAL A 372 -19.38 -10.16 -9.12
N GLU A 373 -20.47 -9.99 -9.88
CA GLU A 373 -21.81 -9.70 -9.34
C GLU A 373 -22.23 -10.75 -8.29
N GLY A 374 -22.63 -10.28 -7.10
CA GLY A 374 -23.05 -11.14 -5.98
C GLY A 374 -21.91 -11.78 -5.19
N VAL A 375 -20.65 -11.54 -5.56
CA VAL A 375 -19.44 -11.99 -4.83
C VAL A 375 -18.62 -10.79 -4.37
N SER A 376 -18.29 -9.87 -5.27
CA SER A 376 -17.60 -8.63 -4.95
C SER A 376 -18.52 -7.69 -4.14
N PRO A 377 -17.97 -6.90 -3.20
CA PRO A 377 -18.71 -5.81 -2.58
C PRO A 377 -19.36 -4.90 -3.63
N ALA A 378 -20.64 -4.58 -3.45
CA ALA A 378 -21.44 -3.94 -4.49
C ALA A 378 -20.94 -2.54 -4.85
N GLU A 379 -20.33 -1.84 -3.87
CA GLU A 379 -19.71 -0.53 -4.07
C GLU A 379 -18.53 -0.53 -5.05
N ASP A 380 -17.89 -1.69 -5.28
CA ASP A 380 -16.70 -1.80 -6.12
C ASP A 380 -17.02 -1.53 -7.60
N GLU A 381 -18.23 -1.83 -8.05
CA GLU A 381 -18.65 -1.62 -9.45
C GLU A 381 -18.54 -0.14 -9.84
N ALA A 382 -19.04 0.75 -8.98
CA ALA A 382 -18.99 2.20 -9.23
C ALA A 382 -17.56 2.75 -9.14
N ILE A 383 -16.73 2.20 -8.25
CA ILE A 383 -15.33 2.61 -8.09
C ILE A 383 -14.53 2.21 -9.33
N LEU A 384 -14.67 0.97 -9.80
CA LEU A 384 -14.00 0.48 -10.99
C LEU A 384 -14.46 1.22 -12.25
N ALA A 385 -15.77 1.53 -12.36
CA ALA A 385 -16.31 2.30 -13.47
C ALA A 385 -15.83 3.76 -13.53
N ALA A 386 -15.30 4.29 -12.42
CA ALA A 386 -14.77 5.65 -12.33
C ALA A 386 -13.28 5.76 -12.71
N LEU A 387 -12.57 4.63 -12.87
CA LEU A 387 -11.16 4.64 -13.26
C LEU A 387 -10.99 4.92 -14.75
N ASP A 388 -9.97 5.70 -15.10
CA ASP A 388 -9.53 5.88 -16.48
C ASP A 388 -9.16 4.54 -17.12
N GLN A 389 -8.45 3.69 -16.37
CA GLN A 389 -8.09 2.34 -16.77
C GLN A 389 -8.11 1.39 -15.58
N VAL A 390 -8.97 0.37 -15.68
CA VAL A 390 -9.02 -0.74 -14.74
C VAL A 390 -7.83 -1.67 -14.99
N PRO A 391 -7.08 -2.10 -13.97
CA PRO A 391 -6.03 -3.09 -14.10
C PRO A 391 -6.53 -4.38 -14.80
N PRO A 392 -5.80 -4.92 -15.79
CA PRO A 392 -6.22 -6.14 -16.48
C PRO A 392 -5.98 -7.41 -15.65
N GLN A 393 -5.03 -7.38 -14.70
CA GLN A 393 -4.75 -8.46 -13.76
C GLN A 393 -4.03 -7.92 -12.51
N SER A 394 -3.90 -8.77 -11.49
CA SER A 394 -2.96 -8.55 -10.38
C SER A 394 -1.52 -8.65 -10.85
N GLY A 395 -0.73 -7.59 -10.62
CA GLY A 395 0.70 -7.51 -10.93
C GLY A 395 1.15 -6.08 -11.14
N ASN A 396 2.47 -5.85 -11.16
CA ASN A 396 3.08 -4.53 -11.42
C ASN A 396 2.60 -3.37 -10.53
N GLY A 397 2.10 -3.69 -9.33
CA GLY A 397 1.51 -2.69 -8.45
C GLY A 397 0.24 -2.06 -9.02
N ASN A 398 -0.43 -2.69 -10.01
CA ASN A 398 -1.68 -2.20 -10.59
C ASN A 398 -2.85 -2.42 -9.62
N TYR A 399 -2.92 -1.58 -8.58
CA TYR A 399 -3.95 -1.67 -7.55
C TYR A 399 -5.08 -0.65 -7.74
N VAL A 400 -6.26 -1.03 -7.23
CA VAL A 400 -7.40 -0.14 -7.04
C VAL A 400 -7.63 0.03 -5.55
N LEU A 401 -7.79 1.27 -5.09
CA LEU A 401 -8.13 1.57 -3.71
C LEU A 401 -9.56 2.08 -3.56
N ALA A 402 -10.22 1.58 -2.52
CA ALA A 402 -11.46 2.19 -2.05
C ALA A 402 -11.21 3.63 -1.60
N PRO A 403 -11.95 4.64 -2.11
CA PRO A 403 -11.75 6.05 -1.78
C PRO A 403 -12.09 6.38 -0.32
N SER A 404 -12.91 5.57 0.33
CA SER A 404 -13.32 5.76 1.72
C SER A 404 -13.60 4.41 2.40
N ALA A 405 -14.27 4.45 3.57
CA ALA A 405 -14.72 3.26 4.26
C ALA A 405 -15.70 2.44 3.37
N PRO A 406 -15.82 1.11 3.57
CA PRO A 406 -15.32 0.31 4.69
C PRO A 406 -13.88 -0.22 4.54
N LYS A 407 -13.25 -0.57 5.67
CA LYS A 407 -12.05 -1.44 5.67
C LYS A 407 -12.48 -2.86 5.33
N ARG A 408 -11.68 -3.54 4.51
CA ARG A 408 -12.02 -4.84 3.94
C ARG A 408 -11.27 -5.96 4.63
N GLY A 409 -11.88 -7.12 4.75
CA GLY A 409 -11.24 -8.27 5.39
C GLY A 409 -12.00 -9.57 5.15
N PRO A 410 -11.53 -10.68 5.73
CA PRO A 410 -12.07 -12.00 5.44
C PRO A 410 -13.31 -12.36 6.28
N TYR A 411 -13.93 -11.44 7.04
CA TYR A 411 -15.02 -11.79 7.95
C TYR A 411 -16.27 -10.95 7.72
N ASP A 412 -17.42 -11.61 7.69
CA ASP A 412 -18.76 -11.02 7.59
C ASP A 412 -19.34 -10.57 8.95
N ASP A 413 -18.78 -11.09 10.04
CA ASP A 413 -19.19 -10.81 11.42
C ASP A 413 -18.25 -9.81 12.14
N ALA A 414 -17.40 -9.11 11.40
CA ALA A 414 -16.54 -8.07 11.95
C ALA A 414 -17.38 -6.93 12.60
N LEU A 415 -16.93 -6.43 13.75
CA LEU A 415 -17.65 -5.41 14.50
C LEU A 415 -17.21 -4.00 14.06
N ASP A 416 -18.17 -3.15 13.71
CA ASP A 416 -17.95 -1.72 13.48
C ASP A 416 -17.87 -0.96 14.82
N THR A 417 -16.73 -1.09 15.50
CA THR A 417 -16.47 -0.46 16.81
C THR A 417 -15.55 0.76 16.72
N GLY A 418 -15.07 1.10 15.53
CA GLY A 418 -14.13 2.22 15.31
C GLY A 418 -14.03 2.69 13.86
N HIS A 419 -14.37 1.83 12.89
CA HIS A 419 -14.54 2.20 11.49
C HIS A 419 -15.43 1.17 10.79
N PRO A 420 -16.14 1.55 9.71
CA PRO A 420 -16.93 0.60 8.94
C PRO A 420 -16.07 -0.54 8.38
N VAL A 421 -16.66 -1.73 8.29
CA VAL A 421 -16.03 -2.96 7.85
C VAL A 421 -16.87 -3.66 6.78
N ALA A 422 -16.20 -4.31 5.83
CA ALA A 422 -16.83 -5.15 4.82
C ALA A 422 -16.06 -6.46 4.64
N GLU A 423 -16.81 -7.55 4.47
CA GLU A 423 -16.23 -8.79 3.98
C GLU A 423 -15.78 -8.61 2.52
N SER A 424 -14.60 -9.12 2.19
CA SER A 424 -14.06 -9.08 0.83
C SER A 424 -13.43 -10.44 0.49
N PRO A 425 -13.97 -11.16 -0.52
CA PRO A 425 -13.35 -12.38 -1.02
C PRO A 425 -11.92 -12.18 -1.53
N PHE A 426 -11.60 -11.00 -2.05
CA PHE A 426 -10.24 -10.64 -2.48
C PHE A 426 -9.22 -10.76 -1.34
N HIS A 427 -9.62 -10.46 -0.11
CA HIS A 427 -8.76 -10.57 1.07
C HIS A 427 -8.50 -12.01 1.52
N ARG A 428 -9.21 -12.99 0.92
CA ARG A 428 -8.96 -14.43 1.06
C ARG A 428 -8.23 -15.01 -0.17
N SER A 429 -8.06 -14.22 -1.24
CA SER A 429 -7.45 -14.67 -2.50
C SER A 429 -5.95 -14.36 -2.54
N SER A 430 -5.19 -15.22 -3.22
CA SER A 430 -3.78 -14.97 -3.55
C SER A 430 -3.59 -13.83 -4.56
N ASP A 431 -4.65 -13.47 -5.31
CA ASP A 431 -4.65 -12.32 -6.22
C ASP A 431 -4.27 -11.01 -5.50
N LEU A 432 -4.64 -10.86 -4.22
CA LEU A 432 -4.24 -9.71 -3.41
C LEU A 432 -2.72 -9.59 -3.31
N CYS A 433 -2.03 -10.71 -3.04
CA CYS A 433 -0.58 -10.78 -2.98
C CYS A 433 0.04 -10.61 -4.38
N GLY A 434 -0.63 -11.14 -5.42
CA GLY A 434 -0.23 -11.02 -6.81
C GLY A 434 -0.05 -9.58 -7.29
N THR A 435 -0.77 -8.62 -6.69
CA THR A 435 -0.64 -7.18 -6.95
C THR A 435 0.82 -6.71 -6.96
N CYS A 436 1.63 -7.17 -6.02
CA CYS A 436 3.05 -6.80 -5.91
C CYS A 436 4.02 -7.96 -6.20
N HIS A 437 3.55 -9.22 -6.20
CA HIS A 437 4.41 -10.41 -6.35
C HIS A 437 4.39 -11.05 -7.75
N ASP A 438 3.91 -10.32 -8.76
CA ASP A 438 4.14 -10.57 -10.18
C ASP A 438 4.64 -9.28 -10.83
N VAL A 439 5.92 -9.24 -11.25
CA VAL A 439 6.59 -8.02 -11.67
C VAL A 439 7.19 -8.19 -13.07
N SER A 440 6.96 -7.20 -13.93
CA SER A 440 7.40 -7.15 -15.31
C SER A 440 7.80 -5.74 -15.71
N HIS A 441 8.80 -5.64 -16.57
CA HIS A 441 9.23 -4.40 -17.16
C HIS A 441 8.16 -3.85 -18.13
N PRO A 442 7.55 -2.68 -17.87
CA PRO A 442 6.58 -2.10 -18.79
C PRO A 442 7.20 -1.65 -20.11
N VAL A 443 8.53 -1.53 -20.17
CA VAL A 443 9.29 -1.06 -21.34
C VAL A 443 9.50 -2.16 -22.38
N PHE A 444 9.37 -3.44 -22.02
CA PHE A 444 9.65 -4.54 -22.96
C PHE A 444 8.35 -5.23 -23.39
N ASN A 445 8.20 -5.47 -24.69
CA ASN A 445 7.22 -6.40 -25.24
C ASN A 445 7.84 -7.79 -25.32
N ASN A 446 7.09 -8.79 -24.88
CA ASN A 446 7.40 -10.20 -25.07
C ASN A 446 7.07 -10.62 -26.52
N LEU A 447 8.08 -11.11 -27.25
CA LEU A 447 7.93 -11.62 -28.62
C LEU A 447 7.70 -13.14 -28.68
N GLY A 448 7.74 -13.81 -27.52
CA GLY A 448 7.69 -15.26 -27.39
C GLY A 448 9.07 -15.91 -27.52
N GLY A 449 9.18 -17.16 -27.04
CA GLY A 449 10.44 -17.92 -27.11
C GLY A 449 11.58 -17.37 -26.26
N GLY A 450 11.28 -16.50 -25.28
CA GLY A 450 12.28 -15.81 -24.47
C GLY A 450 12.92 -14.58 -25.12
N ASP A 451 12.40 -14.14 -26.27
CA ASP A 451 12.84 -12.92 -26.95
C ASP A 451 11.97 -11.72 -26.54
N TYR A 452 12.63 -10.56 -26.37
CA TYR A 452 11.98 -9.31 -26.00
C TYR A 452 12.43 -8.16 -26.90
N THR A 453 11.59 -7.14 -26.99
CA THR A 453 11.96 -5.89 -27.67
C THR A 453 11.39 -4.70 -26.90
N PRO A 454 12.14 -3.58 -26.78
CA PRO A 454 11.57 -2.36 -26.21
C PRO A 454 10.29 -1.94 -26.95
N ASN A 455 9.31 -1.42 -26.22
CA ASN A 455 8.21 -0.65 -26.81
C ASN A 455 8.75 0.69 -27.37
N ALA A 456 7.85 1.51 -27.92
CA ALA A 456 8.22 2.90 -28.19
C ALA A 456 8.49 3.58 -26.85
N PHE A 457 9.73 3.99 -26.60
CA PHE A 457 10.07 4.83 -25.45
C PHE A 457 9.23 6.11 -25.45
N ASP A 458 9.06 6.71 -24.27
CA ASP A 458 8.20 7.86 -24.03
C ASP A 458 6.71 7.53 -24.18
N ALA A 459 6.33 6.27 -23.93
CA ALA A 459 4.93 5.83 -23.95
C ALA A 459 4.67 4.62 -23.04
N PRO A 460 3.46 4.51 -22.45
CA PRO A 460 3.10 3.35 -21.66
C PRO A 460 3.05 2.06 -22.50
N HIS A 461 3.15 0.91 -21.82
CA HIS A 461 2.88 -0.38 -22.47
C HIS A 461 1.42 -0.46 -22.96
N GLY A 462 1.20 -1.03 -24.14
CA GLY A 462 -0.12 -0.99 -24.78
C GLY A 462 -1.21 -1.83 -24.10
N SER A 463 -0.84 -2.91 -23.40
CA SER A 463 -1.80 -3.86 -22.81
C SER A 463 -1.84 -3.89 -21.29
N PHE A 464 -0.77 -3.44 -20.63
CA PHE A 464 -0.56 -3.61 -19.18
C PHE A 464 -0.59 -5.07 -18.67
N VAL A 465 -0.53 -6.06 -19.57
CA VAL A 465 -0.55 -7.49 -19.22
C VAL A 465 0.87 -7.99 -18.93
N THR A 466 1.13 -8.52 -17.72
CA THR A 466 2.47 -8.96 -17.28
C THR A 466 3.04 -10.08 -18.16
N ALA A 467 2.20 -10.97 -18.68
CA ALA A 467 2.61 -12.03 -19.59
C ALA A 467 3.06 -11.52 -20.97
N GLU A 468 2.63 -10.32 -21.36
CA GLU A 468 3.03 -9.66 -22.61
C GLU A 468 4.24 -8.73 -22.42
N MET A 469 4.69 -8.55 -21.18
CA MET A 469 5.85 -7.75 -20.79
C MET A 469 7.07 -8.61 -20.47
N GLY A 470 8.25 -8.00 -20.42
CA GLY A 470 9.49 -8.63 -19.95
C GLY A 470 9.45 -9.04 -18.48
N SER A 471 9.70 -10.32 -18.17
CA SER A 471 9.62 -10.82 -16.78
C SER A 471 10.74 -10.32 -15.88
N VAL A 472 10.38 -9.96 -14.64
CA VAL A 472 11.33 -9.65 -13.55
C VAL A 472 11.17 -10.66 -12.42
N GLU A 473 9.96 -10.70 -11.85
CA GLU A 473 9.60 -11.63 -10.79
C GLU A 473 8.30 -12.35 -11.16
N ARG A 474 8.27 -13.66 -10.93
CA ARG A 474 7.15 -14.52 -11.31
C ARG A 474 6.56 -15.29 -10.14
N THR A 475 6.80 -14.87 -8.90
CA THR A 475 6.38 -15.64 -7.70
C THR A 475 4.90 -15.99 -7.72
N TYR A 476 4.04 -15.01 -8.02
CA TYR A 476 2.60 -15.25 -8.11
C TYR A 476 2.23 -16.15 -9.30
N SER A 477 2.79 -15.87 -10.48
CA SER A 477 2.56 -16.68 -11.68
C SER A 477 3.04 -18.14 -11.53
N GLU A 478 4.16 -18.37 -10.85
CA GLU A 478 4.67 -19.70 -10.51
C GLU A 478 3.72 -20.43 -9.57
N TRP A 479 3.17 -19.72 -8.57
CA TRP A 479 2.15 -20.26 -7.68
C TRP A 479 0.85 -20.62 -8.39
N LEU A 480 0.35 -19.75 -9.26
CA LEU A 480 -0.83 -20.00 -10.09
C LEU A 480 -0.71 -21.28 -10.93
N ASN A 481 0.51 -21.65 -11.31
CA ASN A 481 0.83 -22.82 -12.12
C ASN A 481 1.35 -24.01 -11.28
N SER A 482 0.89 -24.12 -10.03
CA SER A 482 1.23 -25.20 -9.10
C SER A 482 0.00 -25.98 -8.60
N GLU A 483 0.24 -27.14 -7.98
CA GLU A 483 -0.80 -27.94 -7.31
C GLU A 483 -1.49 -27.17 -6.16
N PHE A 484 -0.78 -26.21 -5.56
CA PHE A 484 -1.30 -25.38 -4.47
C PHE A 484 -2.48 -24.53 -4.95
N ALA A 485 -2.35 -23.86 -6.10
CA ALA A 485 -3.42 -23.04 -6.68
C ALA A 485 -4.56 -23.90 -7.26
N SER A 486 -4.29 -25.13 -7.71
CA SER A 486 -5.31 -25.95 -8.37
C SER A 486 -6.18 -26.75 -7.40
N THR A 487 -5.56 -27.49 -6.48
CA THR A 487 -6.25 -28.46 -5.62
C THR A 487 -5.92 -28.30 -4.14
N GLY A 488 -4.96 -27.44 -3.81
CA GLY A 488 -4.35 -27.34 -2.49
C GLY A 488 -3.42 -28.52 -2.19
N VAL A 489 -2.46 -28.30 -1.30
CA VAL A 489 -1.49 -29.32 -0.85
C VAL A 489 -1.56 -29.46 0.66
N ASP A 490 -1.75 -30.69 1.16
CA ASP A 490 -1.70 -30.97 2.60
C ASP A 490 -0.25 -30.89 3.13
N LEU A 491 0.02 -29.82 3.88
CA LEU A 491 1.30 -29.57 4.54
C LEU A 491 1.06 -29.40 6.05
N PRO A 492 1.15 -30.47 6.84
CA PRO A 492 0.86 -30.44 8.28
C PRO A 492 1.67 -29.41 9.07
N GLN A 493 2.87 -29.02 8.59
CA GLN A 493 3.69 -27.97 9.19
C GLN A 493 3.08 -26.56 9.10
N PHE A 494 2.07 -26.38 8.25
CA PHE A 494 1.24 -25.17 8.11
C PHE A 494 -0.19 -25.36 8.64
N GLY A 495 -0.47 -26.48 9.32
CA GLY A 495 -1.78 -26.71 9.95
C GLY A 495 -2.82 -27.38 9.07
N GLY A 496 -2.49 -27.74 7.82
CA GLY A 496 -3.38 -28.50 6.93
C GLY A 496 -3.15 -28.22 5.45
N VAL A 497 -4.25 -28.09 4.70
CA VAL A 497 -4.22 -27.81 3.26
C VAL A 497 -3.85 -26.36 3.01
N VAL A 498 -2.82 -26.15 2.21
CA VAL A 498 -2.40 -24.84 1.70
C VAL A 498 -2.94 -24.69 0.29
N ALA A 499 -3.82 -23.70 0.09
CA ALA A 499 -4.46 -23.39 -1.19
C ALA A 499 -4.42 -21.88 -1.52
N SER A 500 -3.77 -21.07 -0.69
CA SER A 500 -3.55 -19.64 -0.89
C SER A 500 -2.17 -19.21 -0.35
N CYS A 501 -1.68 -18.04 -0.76
CA CYS A 501 -0.50 -17.42 -0.17
C CYS A 501 -0.65 -17.25 1.35
N GLN A 502 -1.86 -16.87 1.78
CA GLN A 502 -2.21 -16.58 3.17
C GLN A 502 -2.09 -17.81 4.07
N ASP A 503 -2.43 -19.01 3.59
CA ASP A 503 -2.36 -20.23 4.41
C ASP A 503 -0.94 -20.51 4.94
N CYS A 504 0.10 -20.10 4.19
CA CYS A 504 1.49 -20.18 4.63
C CYS A 504 1.99 -18.89 5.30
N HIS A 505 1.73 -17.73 4.69
CA HIS A 505 2.34 -16.45 5.09
C HIS A 505 1.53 -15.64 6.11
N MET A 506 0.28 -16.04 6.36
CA MET A 506 -0.62 -15.48 7.34
C MET A 506 -1.31 -16.58 8.16
N ALA A 507 -0.53 -17.56 8.63
CA ALA A 507 -1.06 -18.76 9.27
C ALA A 507 -2.12 -18.48 10.34
N ASP A 508 -3.14 -19.32 10.37
CA ASP A 508 -4.25 -19.23 11.32
C ASP A 508 -3.77 -19.36 12.77
N VAL A 509 -4.15 -18.39 13.59
CA VAL A 509 -3.93 -18.41 15.04
C VAL A 509 -5.23 -18.22 15.81
N THR A 510 -5.25 -18.65 17.06
CA THR A 510 -6.34 -18.32 17.97
C THR A 510 -6.09 -17.00 18.65
N GLY A 511 -6.93 -16.00 18.39
CA GLY A 511 -6.72 -14.64 18.89
C GLY A 511 -7.86 -13.69 18.55
N LYS A 512 -7.64 -12.40 18.78
CA LYS A 512 -8.54 -11.34 18.34
C LYS A 512 -7.85 -10.49 17.31
N GLY A 513 -8.57 -10.06 16.27
CA GLY A 513 -8.06 -9.09 15.30
C GLY A 513 -8.00 -7.65 15.82
N ALA A 514 -8.78 -7.34 16.87
CA ALA A 514 -8.75 -6.07 17.59
C ALA A 514 -9.07 -6.29 19.08
N ASN A 515 -8.68 -5.38 19.96
CA ASN A 515 -8.92 -5.48 21.41
C ASN A 515 -10.41 -5.67 21.79
N SER A 516 -11.32 -5.06 21.02
CA SER A 516 -12.78 -5.13 21.16
C SER A 516 -13.43 -6.24 20.30
N GLY A 517 -12.66 -6.90 19.44
CA GLY A 517 -13.15 -7.92 18.51
C GLY A 517 -13.44 -9.28 19.14
N PRO A 518 -14.16 -10.16 18.43
CA PRO A 518 -14.38 -11.54 18.84
C PRO A 518 -13.07 -12.33 18.85
N VAL A 519 -13.03 -13.38 19.67
CA VAL A 519 -11.96 -14.39 19.61
C VAL A 519 -12.26 -15.33 18.45
N ARG A 520 -11.26 -15.55 17.59
CA ARG A 520 -11.31 -16.41 16.41
C ARG A 520 -10.29 -17.52 16.54
N THR A 521 -10.55 -18.66 15.91
CA THR A 521 -9.59 -19.79 15.83
C THR A 521 -8.80 -19.80 14.52
N ASP A 522 -9.21 -18.96 13.59
CA ASP A 522 -8.77 -18.82 12.20
C ASP A 522 -8.32 -17.37 11.93
N LEU A 523 -7.70 -16.69 12.90
CA LEU A 523 -7.21 -15.32 12.73
C LEU A 523 -5.93 -15.34 11.89
N PRO A 524 -5.85 -14.63 10.75
CA PRO A 524 -4.62 -14.54 9.98
C PRO A 524 -3.53 -13.80 10.75
N LEU A 525 -2.44 -14.48 11.08
CA LEU A 525 -1.29 -13.85 11.74
C LEU A 525 -0.59 -12.92 10.75
N HIS A 526 -0.49 -11.63 11.07
CA HIS A 526 0.14 -10.63 10.21
C HIS A 526 1.68 -10.69 10.26
N ASP A 527 2.25 -11.89 10.09
CA ASP A 527 3.68 -12.15 10.13
C ASP A 527 4.35 -11.84 8.78
N PHE A 528 3.79 -12.38 7.69
CA PHE A 528 4.26 -12.16 6.31
C PHE A 528 5.72 -12.56 6.05
N THR A 529 6.31 -13.39 6.90
CA THR A 529 7.73 -13.76 6.77
C THR A 529 7.97 -14.67 5.59
N GLY A 530 9.04 -14.35 4.84
CA GLY A 530 9.73 -15.26 3.94
C GLY A 530 11.06 -15.71 4.57
N GLY A 531 12.13 -15.76 3.77
CA GLY A 531 13.46 -16.19 4.22
C GLY A 531 14.41 -15.09 4.71
N ASN A 532 13.99 -13.82 4.74
CA ASN A 532 14.92 -12.70 4.94
C ASN A 532 15.30 -12.49 6.42
N THR A 533 16.46 -13.02 6.81
CA THR A 533 17.04 -12.83 8.15
C THR A 533 18.11 -11.74 8.20
N PHE A 534 18.51 -11.19 7.05
CA PHE A 534 19.65 -10.29 6.93
C PHE A 534 19.23 -8.82 6.85
N MET A 535 18.23 -8.46 6.03
CA MET A 535 17.80 -7.06 5.87
C MET A 535 17.27 -6.41 7.15
N PRO A 536 16.50 -7.09 8.04
CA PRO A 536 16.05 -6.47 9.29
C PRO A 536 17.21 -5.93 10.15
N LEU A 537 18.40 -6.56 10.10
CA LEU A 537 19.60 -6.08 10.80
C LEU A 537 20.14 -4.78 10.21
N LEU A 538 20.13 -4.65 8.87
CA LEU A 538 20.57 -3.44 8.19
C LEU A 538 19.56 -2.29 8.37
N VAL A 539 18.26 -2.60 8.32
CA VAL A 539 17.20 -1.64 8.62
C VAL A 539 17.36 -1.07 10.04
N ALA A 540 17.61 -1.93 11.03
CA ALA A 540 17.88 -1.49 12.41
C ALA A 540 19.07 -0.54 12.52
N ALA A 541 20.14 -0.79 11.74
CA ALA A 541 21.33 0.06 11.74
C ALA A 541 21.11 1.39 11.02
N ALA A 542 20.39 1.38 9.88
CA ALA A 542 20.16 2.56 9.05
C ALA A 542 19.08 3.49 9.60
N TYR A 543 18.04 2.95 10.26
CA TYR A 543 16.88 3.70 10.73
C TYR A 543 16.58 3.51 12.22
N PRO A 544 17.55 3.67 13.14
CA PRO A 544 17.38 3.34 14.57
C PRO A 544 16.33 4.19 15.29
N ALA A 545 15.93 5.34 14.72
CA ALA A 545 14.89 6.22 15.27
C ALA A 545 13.47 5.89 14.77
N GLU A 546 13.34 5.04 13.74
CA GLU A 546 12.06 4.73 13.10
C GLU A 546 11.60 3.27 13.31
N VAL A 547 12.41 2.42 13.95
CA VAL A 547 12.13 0.98 14.07
C VAL A 547 12.34 0.46 15.49
N ASP A 548 11.64 -0.63 15.82
CA ASP A 548 11.86 -1.38 17.06
C ASP A 548 12.70 -2.64 16.78
N VAL A 549 13.91 -2.66 17.35
CA VAL A 549 14.86 -3.77 17.19
C VAL A 549 14.32 -5.09 17.70
N ASN A 550 13.47 -5.10 18.74
CA ASN A 550 12.87 -6.33 19.25
C ASN A 550 11.86 -6.92 18.27
N GLN A 551 11.06 -6.08 17.60
CA GLN A 551 10.12 -6.53 16.58
C GLN A 551 10.86 -7.07 15.34
N LEU A 552 11.96 -6.44 14.95
CA LEU A 552 12.83 -6.93 13.87
C LEU A 552 13.48 -8.27 14.24
N ASN A 553 14.00 -8.41 15.47
CA ASN A 553 14.56 -9.68 15.95
C ASN A 553 13.50 -10.80 16.04
N ALA A 554 12.28 -10.48 16.46
CA ALA A 554 11.17 -11.43 16.46
C ALA A 554 10.84 -11.90 15.03
N THR A 555 10.88 -10.99 14.06
CA THR A 555 10.68 -11.30 12.64
C THR A 555 11.79 -12.19 12.09
N ILE A 556 13.05 -11.94 12.46
CA ILE A 556 14.19 -12.82 12.10
C ILE A 556 13.93 -14.25 12.61
N ALA A 557 13.52 -14.40 13.87
CA ALA A 557 13.24 -15.71 14.45
C ALA A 557 12.09 -16.43 13.73
N ARG A 558 11.04 -15.71 13.30
CA ARG A 558 9.94 -16.28 12.51
C ARG A 558 10.37 -16.65 11.09
N ALA A 559 11.22 -15.85 10.45
CA ALA A 559 11.82 -16.17 9.14
C ALA A 559 12.70 -17.43 9.21
N GLU A 560 13.47 -17.63 10.29
CA GLU A 560 14.22 -18.87 10.52
C GLU A 560 13.29 -20.09 10.62
N VAL A 561 12.17 -19.97 11.34
CA VAL A 561 11.14 -21.03 11.39
C VAL A 561 10.56 -21.28 10.00
N MET A 562 10.22 -20.23 9.24
CA MET A 562 9.69 -20.37 7.88
C MET A 562 10.66 -21.11 6.95
N LEU A 563 11.96 -20.83 7.04
CA LEU A 563 12.99 -21.54 6.27
C LEU A 563 13.01 -23.04 6.56
N THR A 564 12.81 -23.46 7.82
CA THR A 564 12.73 -24.90 8.18
C THR A 564 11.52 -25.62 7.61
N LYS A 565 10.47 -24.88 7.19
CA LYS A 565 9.24 -25.43 6.62
C LYS A 565 9.21 -25.44 5.09
N SER A 566 10.10 -24.66 4.46
CA SER A 566 10.07 -24.34 3.02
C SER A 566 10.70 -25.43 2.13
N GLY A 567 11.74 -26.10 2.64
CA GLY A 567 12.45 -27.15 1.93
C GLY A 567 12.71 -28.35 2.82
N ARG A 568 12.74 -29.54 2.23
CA ARG A 568 12.94 -30.80 2.96
C ARG A 568 14.07 -31.60 2.32
N LEU A 569 14.96 -32.12 3.16
CA LEU A 569 16.09 -32.93 2.74
C LEU A 569 15.83 -34.42 2.98
N GLU A 570 16.27 -35.24 2.04
CA GLU A 570 16.38 -36.69 2.20
C GLU A 570 17.80 -37.12 1.82
N LEU A 571 18.48 -37.83 2.74
CA LEU A 571 19.84 -38.30 2.55
C LEU A 571 19.82 -39.83 2.44
N THR A 572 20.28 -40.33 1.29
CA THR A 572 20.38 -41.77 1.03
C THR A 572 21.85 -42.17 0.84
N PRO A 573 22.46 -42.89 1.80
CA PRO A 573 23.81 -43.40 1.65
C PRO A 573 23.92 -44.39 0.48
N ASP A 574 25.06 -44.35 -0.22
CA ASP A 574 25.46 -45.32 -1.23
C ASP A 574 26.87 -45.84 -0.91
N ASN A 575 27.29 -46.96 -1.51
CA ASN A 575 28.56 -47.63 -1.21
C ASN A 575 29.81 -46.76 -1.41
N ALA A 576 29.72 -45.66 -2.17
CA ALA A 576 30.82 -44.75 -2.45
C ALA A 576 30.51 -43.28 -2.12
N GLY A 577 29.40 -42.98 -1.43
CA GLY A 577 28.96 -41.61 -1.26
C GLY A 577 27.60 -41.42 -0.61
N VAL A 578 26.97 -40.30 -0.88
CA VAL A 578 25.60 -39.99 -0.45
C VAL A 578 24.83 -39.31 -1.58
N ASN A 579 23.58 -39.71 -1.77
CA ASN A 579 22.62 -38.96 -2.56
C ASN A 579 21.81 -38.05 -1.63
N VAL A 580 21.75 -36.77 -1.96
CA VAL A 580 20.99 -35.75 -1.24
C VAL A 580 19.88 -35.26 -2.15
N ARG A 581 18.64 -35.48 -1.73
CA ARG A 581 17.45 -34.95 -2.38
C ARG A 581 16.96 -33.73 -1.65
N VAL A 582 16.67 -32.67 -2.40
CA VAL A 582 16.02 -31.46 -1.91
C VAL A 582 14.61 -31.39 -2.48
N TYR A 583 13.60 -31.41 -1.63
CA TYR A 583 12.20 -31.17 -2.02
C TYR A 583 11.84 -29.70 -1.84
N ASN A 584 11.11 -29.17 -2.82
CA ASN A 584 10.42 -27.89 -2.73
C ASN A 584 9.02 -28.09 -2.12
N ASP A 585 8.84 -27.66 -0.88
CA ASP A 585 7.53 -27.67 -0.21
C ASP A 585 6.86 -26.26 -0.26
N THR A 586 7.35 -25.36 -1.13
CA THR A 586 6.74 -24.07 -1.44
C THR A 586 5.87 -24.13 -2.70
N GLY A 587 4.92 -23.19 -2.82
CA GLY A 587 4.01 -23.09 -3.97
C GLY A 587 4.61 -22.44 -5.21
N HIS A 588 5.81 -21.89 -5.13
CA HIS A 588 6.55 -21.25 -6.23
C HIS A 588 7.93 -21.89 -6.36
N LYS A 589 8.85 -21.35 -7.17
CA LYS A 589 10.22 -21.87 -7.19
C LYS A 589 10.89 -21.75 -5.81
N LEU A 590 11.80 -22.66 -5.51
CA LEU A 590 12.63 -22.63 -4.29
C LEU A 590 14.08 -22.30 -4.66
N PRO A 591 14.57 -21.08 -4.35
CA PRO A 591 13.83 -19.90 -3.86
C PRO A 591 13.14 -19.10 -4.98
N SER A 592 12.09 -18.33 -4.66
CA SER A 592 11.45 -17.34 -5.55
C SER A 592 11.71 -15.90 -5.06
N GLY A 593 11.15 -14.91 -5.74
CA GLY A 593 11.29 -13.46 -5.50
C GLY A 593 12.35 -12.82 -6.38
N TYR A 594 12.90 -11.69 -5.93
CA TYR A 594 13.97 -10.99 -6.65
C TYR A 594 15.12 -11.94 -7.04
N PRO A 595 15.56 -11.93 -8.31
CA PRO A 595 16.49 -12.93 -8.82
C PRO A 595 17.96 -12.65 -8.46
N GLU A 596 18.35 -11.40 -8.19
CA GLU A 596 19.75 -11.00 -8.01
C GLU A 596 20.31 -11.40 -6.66
N GLY A 597 21.19 -12.40 -6.66
CA GLY A 597 21.98 -12.77 -5.47
C GLY A 597 21.23 -13.60 -4.43
N ARG A 598 19.92 -13.82 -4.58
CA ARG A 598 19.18 -14.79 -3.76
C ARG A 598 19.52 -16.21 -4.20
N ARG A 599 19.95 -17.05 -3.25
CA ARG A 599 20.30 -18.45 -3.53
C ARG A 599 20.11 -19.35 -2.33
N ILE A 600 19.94 -20.64 -2.61
CA ILE A 600 20.11 -21.71 -1.61
C ILE A 600 21.21 -22.65 -2.09
N TRP A 601 21.85 -23.37 -1.17
CA TRP A 601 22.87 -24.34 -1.55
C TRP A 601 23.01 -25.47 -0.54
N LEU A 602 23.55 -26.60 -1.01
CA LEU A 602 23.92 -27.71 -0.16
C LEU A 602 25.34 -27.52 0.37
N ASN A 603 25.50 -27.53 1.68
CA ASN A 603 26.77 -27.73 2.35
C ASN A 603 26.89 -29.18 2.80
N ILE A 604 27.92 -29.87 2.34
CA ILE A 604 28.18 -31.28 2.68
C ILE A 604 29.47 -31.37 3.47
N VAL A 605 29.40 -31.97 4.66
CA VAL A 605 30.57 -32.21 5.51
C VAL A 605 30.62 -33.70 5.85
N ALA A 606 31.73 -34.36 5.54
CA ALA A 606 31.96 -35.74 5.96
C ALA A 606 33.11 -35.84 6.97
N ARG A 607 32.92 -36.66 7.99
CA ARG A 607 33.87 -36.86 9.10
C ARG A 607 34.34 -38.31 9.18
N ASP A 608 35.57 -38.51 9.63
CA ASP A 608 36.12 -39.84 9.92
C ASP A 608 35.72 -40.36 11.32
N GLU A 609 36.22 -41.55 11.67
CA GLU A 609 36.01 -42.21 12.98
C GLU A 609 36.57 -41.42 14.19
N SER A 610 37.39 -40.40 13.95
CA SER A 610 38.00 -39.52 14.96
C SER A 610 37.42 -38.09 14.92
N ASP A 611 36.25 -37.91 14.29
CA ASP A 611 35.56 -36.64 14.08
C ASP A 611 36.31 -35.61 13.22
N ASN A 612 37.38 -36.00 12.53
CA ASN A 612 38.09 -35.09 11.62
C ASN A 612 37.29 -34.90 10.33
N VAL A 613 37.20 -33.66 9.85
CA VAL A 613 36.62 -33.37 8.54
C VAL A 613 37.53 -33.94 7.45
N VAL A 614 37.00 -34.84 6.63
CA VAL A 614 37.71 -35.49 5.51
C VAL A 614 37.17 -35.08 4.14
N TYR A 615 36.02 -34.41 4.12
CA TYR A 615 35.41 -33.87 2.90
C TYR A 615 34.56 -32.65 3.25
N THR A 616 34.57 -31.63 2.38
CA THR A 616 33.67 -30.48 2.45
C THR A 616 33.35 -29.98 1.05
N SER A 617 32.09 -29.63 0.80
CA SER A 617 31.63 -28.95 -0.41
C SER A 617 30.58 -27.91 -0.07
N GLY A 618 30.57 -26.78 -0.79
CA GLY A 618 29.63 -25.67 -0.55
C GLY A 618 29.80 -24.99 0.81
N ASP A 619 31.04 -24.83 1.28
CA ASP A 619 31.38 -24.10 2.50
C ASP A 619 31.14 -22.59 2.34
N TYR A 620 30.69 -21.92 3.43
CA TYR A 620 30.42 -20.49 3.48
C TYR A 620 31.20 -19.81 4.61
N ASN A 621 32.01 -18.82 4.25
CA ASN A 621 32.78 -18.06 5.22
C ASN A 621 32.02 -16.80 5.64
N ALA A 622 31.33 -16.88 6.78
CA ALA A 622 30.53 -15.78 7.33
C ALA A 622 31.32 -14.49 7.62
N ALA A 623 32.65 -14.56 7.83
CA ALA A 623 33.46 -13.37 8.06
C ALA A 623 33.80 -12.60 6.77
N THR A 624 33.79 -13.29 5.62
CA THR A 624 34.18 -12.70 4.32
C THR A 624 33.02 -12.63 3.31
N GLY A 625 31.90 -13.30 3.61
CA GLY A 625 30.73 -13.43 2.74
C GLY A 625 30.93 -14.39 1.56
N VAL A 626 32.03 -15.14 1.52
CA VAL A 626 32.40 -15.97 0.36
C VAL A 626 31.78 -17.36 0.47
N LEU A 627 30.98 -17.74 -0.53
CA LEU A 627 30.55 -19.11 -0.80
C LEU A 627 31.57 -19.81 -1.70
N THR A 628 31.94 -21.03 -1.36
CA THR A 628 32.84 -21.84 -2.19
C THR A 628 32.11 -22.43 -3.40
N HIS A 629 32.80 -22.44 -4.55
CA HIS A 629 32.32 -22.99 -5.82
C HIS A 629 33.23 -24.15 -6.27
N ASP A 630 33.35 -25.17 -5.40
CA ASP A 630 34.03 -26.41 -5.77
C ASP A 630 33.22 -27.22 -6.80
N ALA A 631 33.83 -28.23 -7.41
CA ALA A 631 33.21 -29.00 -8.49
C ALA A 631 31.95 -29.78 -8.07
N ASP A 632 31.80 -30.05 -6.76
CA ASP A 632 30.68 -30.80 -6.20
C ASP A 632 29.60 -29.86 -5.63
N ALA A 633 29.84 -28.54 -5.58
CA ALA A 633 28.93 -27.58 -4.99
C ALA A 633 27.60 -27.52 -5.76
N LYS A 634 26.48 -27.72 -5.05
CA LYS A 634 25.13 -27.55 -5.60
C LYS A 634 24.53 -26.26 -5.07
N ILE A 635 24.42 -25.27 -5.96
CA ILE A 635 23.82 -23.96 -5.69
C ILE A 635 22.59 -23.83 -6.58
N TYR A 636 21.46 -23.44 -5.99
CA TYR A 636 20.23 -23.16 -6.69
C TYR A 636 20.05 -21.64 -6.80
N GLU A 637 20.11 -21.13 -8.03
CA GLU A 637 20.13 -19.71 -8.35
C GLU A 637 19.57 -19.45 -9.75
N ILE A 638 19.30 -18.19 -10.04
CA ILE A 638 18.94 -17.68 -11.37
C ILE A 638 19.98 -16.63 -11.79
N LYS A 639 20.28 -16.55 -13.09
CA LYS A 639 21.19 -15.55 -13.69
C LYS A 639 20.47 -14.80 -14.81
N PRO A 640 19.73 -13.73 -14.48
CA PRO A 640 19.27 -12.78 -15.48
C PRO A 640 20.44 -12.09 -16.17
N GLY A 641 20.20 -11.52 -17.33
CA GLY A 641 21.22 -10.84 -18.10
C GLY A 641 20.67 -10.15 -19.33
N MET A 642 21.57 -9.52 -20.08
CA MET A 642 21.25 -8.86 -21.35
C MET A 642 21.46 -9.81 -22.52
N SER A 643 20.49 -9.91 -23.41
CA SER A 643 20.57 -10.61 -24.68
C SER A 643 21.66 -10.00 -25.58
N PRO A 644 22.19 -10.74 -26.57
CA PRO A 644 23.09 -10.17 -27.58
C PRO A 644 22.50 -8.96 -28.31
N GLY A 645 21.18 -8.95 -28.52
CA GLY A 645 20.47 -7.86 -29.18
C GLY A 645 20.44 -6.60 -28.33
N LEU A 646 20.01 -6.71 -27.07
CA LEU A 646 19.93 -5.58 -26.16
C LEU A 646 21.32 -5.04 -25.79
N GLY A 647 22.27 -5.92 -25.48
CA GLY A 647 23.66 -5.52 -25.20
C GLY A 647 24.26 -4.73 -26.37
N ALA A 648 24.05 -5.17 -27.61
CA ALA A 648 24.49 -4.41 -28.78
C ALA A 648 23.78 -3.05 -28.93
N ALA A 649 22.49 -2.98 -28.64
CA ALA A 649 21.70 -1.74 -28.72
C ALA A 649 22.15 -0.71 -27.66
N LEU A 650 22.48 -1.16 -26.45
CA LEU A 650 22.91 -0.32 -25.33
C LEU A 650 24.43 -0.11 -25.27
N SER A 651 25.20 -0.71 -26.18
CA SER A 651 26.66 -0.75 -26.13
C SER A 651 27.21 -1.35 -24.82
N LEU A 652 26.51 -2.34 -24.27
CA LEU A 652 26.89 -3.10 -23.09
C LEU A 652 27.24 -4.56 -23.45
N PRO A 653 28.06 -5.24 -22.62
CA PRO A 653 28.30 -6.66 -22.80
C PRO A 653 27.01 -7.48 -22.64
N ALA A 654 26.75 -8.40 -23.56
CA ALA A 654 25.71 -9.41 -23.39
C ALA A 654 26.18 -10.49 -22.41
N GLY A 655 25.23 -11.13 -21.73
CA GLY A 655 25.46 -12.17 -20.73
C GLY A 655 24.82 -11.86 -19.39
N PRO A 656 25.06 -12.71 -18.37
CA PRO A 656 24.60 -12.49 -17.01
C PRO A 656 24.99 -11.11 -16.46
N SER A 657 24.07 -10.45 -15.80
CA SER A 657 24.22 -9.07 -15.33
C SER A 657 23.35 -8.79 -14.09
N PHE A 658 23.79 -7.86 -13.26
CA PHE A 658 23.03 -7.33 -12.11
C PHE A 658 22.34 -5.99 -12.40
N HIS A 659 22.42 -5.49 -13.64
CA HIS A 659 21.63 -4.33 -14.10
C HIS A 659 20.14 -4.69 -14.20
N PHE A 660 19.47 -4.68 -13.04
CA PHE A 660 18.12 -5.19 -12.80
C PHE A 660 17.13 -4.85 -13.91
N VAL A 661 17.01 -3.55 -14.22
CA VAL A 661 16.04 -3.01 -15.19
C VAL A 661 16.42 -3.19 -16.66
N LEU A 662 17.66 -3.63 -16.92
CA LEU A 662 18.17 -3.88 -18.27
C LEU A 662 18.20 -5.37 -18.63
N ASN A 663 17.84 -6.25 -17.69
CA ASN A 663 17.85 -7.69 -17.94
C ASN A 663 16.61 -8.11 -18.76
N ASP A 664 16.84 -8.59 -19.98
CA ASP A 664 15.82 -9.10 -20.92
C ASP A 664 15.99 -10.60 -21.20
N SER A 665 16.86 -11.31 -20.49
CA SER A 665 17.11 -12.73 -20.72
C SER A 665 17.48 -13.46 -19.43
N VAL A 666 17.21 -14.77 -19.39
CA VAL A 666 17.67 -15.65 -18.32
C VAL A 666 18.69 -16.62 -18.92
N TYR A 667 19.93 -16.56 -18.43
CA TYR A 667 21.04 -17.40 -18.91
C TYR A 667 21.18 -18.71 -18.13
N PHE A 668 20.62 -18.77 -16.92
CA PHE A 668 20.65 -19.95 -16.07
C PHE A 668 19.53 -19.84 -15.04
N ASP A 669 18.80 -20.93 -14.80
CA ASP A 669 17.85 -21.06 -13.69
C ASP A 669 17.67 -22.54 -13.35
N ASN A 670 18.27 -22.97 -12.25
CA ASN A 670 18.10 -24.32 -11.73
C ASN A 670 17.28 -24.35 -10.43
N ARG A 671 16.56 -23.28 -10.10
CA ARG A 671 15.71 -23.23 -8.89
C ARG A 671 14.60 -24.26 -9.02
N ILE A 672 14.30 -24.95 -7.92
CA ILE A 672 13.43 -26.13 -7.94
C ILE A 672 11.97 -25.67 -8.14
N PRO A 673 11.26 -26.12 -9.20
CA PRO A 673 9.86 -25.76 -9.42
C PRO A 673 8.91 -26.29 -8.32
N PRO A 674 7.70 -25.73 -8.18
CA PRO A 674 6.72 -26.20 -7.20
C PRO A 674 6.07 -27.52 -7.63
N ARG A 675 5.39 -28.16 -6.66
CA ARG A 675 4.56 -29.33 -6.94
C ARG A 675 3.50 -28.99 -8.00
N GLY A 676 3.25 -29.92 -8.92
CA GLY A 676 2.25 -29.76 -9.98
C GLY A 676 2.69 -28.91 -11.17
N PHE A 677 3.91 -28.34 -11.16
CA PHE A 677 4.40 -27.59 -12.30
C PHE A 677 4.47 -28.45 -13.58
N THR A 678 4.34 -27.81 -14.74
CA THR A 678 4.66 -28.40 -16.04
C THR A 678 5.57 -27.46 -16.82
N ASN A 679 6.43 -28.03 -17.67
CA ASN A 679 7.35 -27.24 -18.49
C ASN A 679 6.58 -26.26 -19.39
N ALA A 680 5.47 -26.69 -20.00
CA ALA A 680 4.67 -25.85 -20.88
C ALA A 680 4.01 -24.68 -20.14
N ALA A 681 3.50 -24.89 -18.92
CA ALA A 681 2.92 -23.83 -18.11
C ALA A 681 3.99 -22.81 -17.67
N PHE A 682 5.17 -23.29 -17.27
CA PHE A 682 6.27 -22.43 -16.84
C PHE A 682 6.89 -21.63 -17.99
N GLU A 683 6.93 -22.20 -19.20
CA GLU A 683 7.30 -21.45 -20.41
C GLU A 683 6.28 -20.33 -20.71
N ALA A 684 4.98 -20.60 -20.56
CA ALA A 684 3.92 -19.61 -20.82
C ALA A 684 3.96 -18.39 -19.87
N ILE A 685 4.42 -18.58 -18.63
CA ILE A 685 4.62 -17.49 -17.66
C ILE A 685 6.05 -16.92 -17.67
N GLN A 686 6.89 -17.30 -18.64
CA GLN A 686 8.26 -16.80 -18.75
C GLN A 686 9.15 -17.16 -17.54
N SER A 687 8.91 -18.31 -16.89
CA SER A 687 9.74 -18.83 -15.79
C SER A 687 10.17 -20.29 -16.03
N PRO A 688 10.61 -20.73 -17.22
CA PRO A 688 11.15 -22.08 -17.38
C PRO A 688 12.46 -22.25 -16.58
N PRO A 689 12.82 -23.47 -16.15
CA PRO A 689 14.20 -23.80 -15.83
C PRO A 689 15.10 -23.58 -17.06
N VAL A 690 16.32 -23.09 -16.86
CA VAL A 690 17.29 -22.80 -17.92
C VAL A 690 18.63 -23.44 -17.58
N ASP A 691 19.22 -24.18 -18.53
CA ASP A 691 20.43 -24.98 -18.32
C ASP A 691 20.33 -26.03 -17.19
N HIS A 692 19.10 -26.40 -16.83
CA HIS A 692 18.76 -27.52 -15.96
C HIS A 692 17.39 -28.07 -16.38
N VAL A 693 17.13 -29.36 -16.16
CA VAL A 693 15.90 -30.01 -16.62
C VAL A 693 15.19 -30.69 -15.46
N TYR A 694 13.90 -30.39 -15.33
CA TYR A 694 12.98 -31.07 -14.43
C TYR A 694 11.87 -31.74 -15.25
N ALA A 695 11.54 -32.99 -14.94
CA ALA A 695 10.34 -33.61 -15.52
C ALA A 695 9.08 -32.93 -14.98
N ASP A 696 7.98 -32.95 -15.74
CA ASP A 696 6.69 -32.43 -15.25
C ASP A 696 6.32 -33.07 -13.89
N GLY A 697 5.93 -32.23 -12.93
CA GLY A 697 5.63 -32.63 -11.56
C GLY A 697 6.85 -32.95 -10.68
N GLN A 698 8.09 -32.82 -11.17
CA GLN A 698 9.31 -32.98 -10.37
C GLN A 698 9.59 -31.74 -9.51
N TYR A 699 9.09 -31.73 -8.28
CA TYR A 699 9.32 -30.67 -7.28
C TYR A 699 10.53 -30.96 -6.35
N TRP A 700 11.52 -31.70 -6.86
CA TRP A 700 12.72 -32.04 -6.12
C TRP A 700 13.95 -32.10 -7.05
N ASP A 701 15.13 -32.00 -6.46
CA ASP A 701 16.41 -32.18 -7.16
C ASP A 701 17.31 -33.14 -6.39
N ASP A 702 18.06 -33.96 -7.13
CA ASP A 702 18.96 -34.99 -6.59
C ASP A 702 20.41 -34.61 -6.87
N SER A 703 21.26 -34.62 -5.84
CA SER A 703 22.70 -34.38 -5.94
C SER A 703 23.49 -35.52 -5.32
N TYR A 704 24.44 -36.09 -6.06
CA TYR A 704 25.31 -37.16 -5.56
C TYR A 704 26.68 -36.61 -5.17
N TYR A 705 27.16 -37.04 -4.01
CA TYR A 705 28.47 -36.68 -3.48
C TYR A 705 29.31 -37.93 -3.29
N ALA A 706 30.40 -38.05 -4.04
CA ALA A 706 31.38 -39.11 -3.84
C ALA A 706 32.21 -38.80 -2.59
N LEU A 707 32.20 -39.69 -1.60
CA LEU A 707 32.87 -39.45 -0.33
C LEU A 707 34.15 -40.30 -0.22
N PRO A 708 35.20 -39.81 0.45
CA PRO A 708 36.37 -40.63 0.75
C PRO A 708 36.00 -41.89 1.54
N ASN A 709 36.67 -43.02 1.32
CA ASN A 709 36.46 -44.25 2.09
C ASN A 709 36.71 -44.09 3.62
N THR A 710 37.36 -42.99 4.02
CA THR A 710 37.56 -42.61 5.42
C THR A 710 36.33 -41.95 6.05
N ALA A 711 35.32 -41.55 5.27
CA ALA A 711 34.09 -40.96 5.77
C ALA A 711 33.24 -41.99 6.53
N LYS A 712 32.73 -41.59 7.69
CA LYS A 712 31.98 -42.41 8.65
C LYS A 712 30.69 -41.74 9.09
N GLU A 713 30.66 -40.41 9.02
CA GLU A 713 29.47 -39.59 9.19
C GLU A 713 29.42 -38.57 8.05
N VAL A 714 28.21 -38.27 7.57
CA VAL A 714 27.97 -37.19 6.63
C VAL A 714 26.80 -36.33 7.12
N THR A 715 26.99 -35.03 7.08
CA THR A 715 25.96 -34.02 7.33
C THR A 715 25.71 -33.25 6.04
N ALA A 716 24.44 -33.09 5.67
CA ALA A 716 24.02 -32.18 4.62
C ALA A 716 23.14 -31.08 5.23
N THR A 717 23.47 -29.83 4.92
CA THR A 717 22.71 -28.66 5.35
C THR A 717 22.26 -27.88 4.11
N LEU A 718 20.99 -27.53 4.03
CA LEU A 718 20.48 -26.60 3.03
C LEU A 718 20.50 -25.20 3.62
N TYR A 719 21.36 -24.34 3.07
CA TYR A 719 21.45 -22.95 3.48
C TYR A 719 20.64 -22.04 2.54
N TYR A 720 20.18 -20.92 3.09
CA TYR A 720 19.57 -19.82 2.36
C TYR A 720 20.38 -18.55 2.53
N GLN A 721 20.57 -17.80 1.45
CA GLN A 721 21.18 -16.48 1.46
C GLN A 721 20.22 -15.50 0.77
N ALA A 722 19.85 -14.44 1.50
CA ALA A 722 18.97 -13.39 0.99
C ALA A 722 19.61 -12.67 -0.20
N THR A 723 20.83 -12.16 -0.01
CA THR A 723 21.61 -11.48 -1.05
C THR A 723 23.05 -11.95 -1.03
N SER A 724 23.66 -12.02 -2.22
CA SER A 724 25.02 -12.47 -2.43
C SER A 724 26.01 -11.33 -2.20
N LYS A 725 27.27 -11.69 -1.88
CA LYS A 725 28.34 -10.71 -1.78
C LYS A 725 28.55 -10.01 -3.13
N GLU A 726 28.48 -10.78 -4.21
CA GLU A 726 28.68 -10.32 -5.57
C GLU A 726 27.68 -9.23 -5.94
N TYR A 727 26.42 -9.38 -5.53
CA TYR A 727 25.40 -8.36 -5.77
C TYR A 727 25.62 -7.10 -4.93
N ILE A 728 25.99 -7.24 -3.64
CA ILE A 728 26.32 -6.08 -2.79
C ILE A 728 27.51 -5.31 -3.36
N GLU A 729 28.58 -6.01 -3.78
CA GLU A 729 29.76 -5.37 -4.36
C GLU A 729 29.44 -4.69 -5.70
N PHE A 730 28.58 -5.28 -6.52
CA PHE A 730 28.07 -4.63 -7.73
C PHE A 730 27.32 -3.33 -7.40
N LEU A 731 26.35 -3.35 -6.49
CA LEU A 731 25.59 -2.15 -6.12
C LEU A 731 26.50 -1.04 -5.55
N ARG A 732 27.55 -1.41 -4.82
CA ARG A 732 28.57 -0.48 -4.32
C ARG A 732 29.39 0.14 -5.45
N ASP A 733 29.88 -0.70 -6.36
CA ASP A 733 30.87 -0.31 -7.37
C ASP A 733 30.24 0.35 -8.61
N GLU A 734 29.01 -0.04 -8.97
CA GLU A 734 28.26 0.46 -10.13
C GLU A 734 27.52 1.78 -9.83
N ASN A 735 27.20 2.04 -8.55
CA ASN A 735 26.58 3.29 -8.16
C ASN A 735 27.57 4.46 -8.25
N THR A 736 27.30 5.37 -9.19
CA THR A 736 28.12 6.57 -9.45
C THR A 736 27.36 7.87 -9.18
N THR A 737 26.07 7.79 -8.83
CA THR A 737 25.20 8.95 -8.62
C THR A 737 25.07 9.36 -7.16
N ASN A 738 25.17 8.42 -6.21
CA ASN A 738 25.07 8.70 -4.78
C ASN A 738 25.87 7.70 -3.93
N GLN A 739 25.60 7.66 -2.62
CA GLN A 739 26.30 6.82 -1.66
C GLN A 739 25.47 5.64 -1.15
N LEU A 740 24.28 5.39 -1.70
CA LEU A 740 23.36 4.36 -1.17
C LEU A 740 23.90 2.93 -1.33
N GLY A 741 24.82 2.70 -2.28
CA GLY A 741 25.50 1.41 -2.43
C GLY A 741 26.72 1.20 -1.51
N GLN A 742 27.23 2.25 -0.86
CA GLN A 742 28.43 2.22 -0.01
C GLN A 742 28.10 1.90 1.44
#